data_AF-A0A7V9N0H2-F1
#
_entry.id   AF-A0A7V9N0H2-F1
#
_cell.length_a   1.000
_cell.length_b   1.000
_cell.length_c   1.000
_cell.angle_alpha   90.00
_cell.angle_beta   90.00
_cell.angle_gamma   90.00
#
_symmetry.space_group_name_H-M   'P 1'
#
loop_
_entity.id
_entity.type
_entity.pdbx_description
1 polymer ?
#
loop_
_entity_poly.entity_id
_entity_poly.type
_entity_poly.pdbx_seq_one_letter_code
_entity_poly.pdbx_strand_id
1 'polypeptide(L)'
;MLRVPPQAFDPDRVARVKEALAEQGFTSAEPLLDAVFGNSPFLGRLAQREVGALGEYFAAGPQIVLNAAILLAQAVARADSEAVAMKELRTAKRRAALAIAMADIAGDWDVNKVTAELTRFADACVGGALRFLLRSQAARSGMAEVAEEACGLTVLAMGKYGAFELNYSSDIDLVAFYDAEKFPFAKRGDPRGAAVDIVRGLVKLLSEATGDGYVFRVDLRLRPDAGATQVAISTDAALDYYEAMGQNWERAAMIKARPCAGDPETGAQFLSGLRPFIWRRYLDFAAIEDIQSIKRQIHAHVGHGQIAVAGHNIKLGRGGIREIEFFAQTQQLILGGRHPGLRVPSTQGALEALVGEGRVEAPVAVELKRDYRYLRMLEHRLQMVEDQQTHSVPGSAEGVAHIACFMGHDSAADFAAELTRVLENVQGHYARLFESGPDLVSAEGNLVFTGVEEDPETLKTLTAMGFGYPAHVSAAIRGWHHGRIRAMASQRARELLTKLIPVILKALAGAADPDVAFTQFDRFLSSLPSGVQLFSLFLARPQFLDLLARIVGATPRLANYLARNPVIMDALLDADYLSRLPTRAELDAAFARTVTGSYEEELDAARRFTREAIFRVGVQIVEGVAKADEAGPALADIAECVIAGLLPRVEEELAAIAGHIPGAGFTVVAMGKLGGREMTASSDLDLVFVYDVPEGVEASDGAKPLSPTLYFARLAQRLIAALTTATAAGTLYEVDMRLRPTGNKGPVAVSLKSFAEYHASESWTWEHMAL
;
A
#
# COMPACT_ATOMS: atom_id res chain seq x y z
N MET A 1 32.93 29.73 -0.57
CA MET A 1 31.69 29.92 0.20
C MET A 1 32.07 30.75 1.43
N LEU A 2 31.22 31.70 1.78
CA LEU A 2 31.54 33.08 2.18
C LEU A 2 32.64 33.25 3.26
N ARG A 3 33.60 34.16 3.00
CA ARG A 3 34.54 34.70 4.00
C ARG A 3 34.08 36.04 4.60
N VAL A 4 32.96 36.56 4.10
CA VAL A 4 32.35 37.85 4.48
C VAL A 4 30.85 37.62 4.62
N PRO A 5 30.21 38.08 5.71
CA PRO A 5 28.75 37.95 5.88
C PRO A 5 27.99 38.57 4.69
N PRO A 6 26.84 37.99 4.30
CA PRO A 6 26.03 38.54 3.21
C PRO A 6 25.52 39.95 3.53
N GLN A 7 25.18 40.73 2.51
CA GLN A 7 24.59 42.05 2.71
C GLN A 7 23.20 41.95 3.35
N ALA A 8 22.76 43.01 4.03
CA ALA A 8 21.42 43.09 4.60
C ALA A 8 20.39 43.42 3.52
N PHE A 9 19.45 42.51 3.24
CA PHE A 9 18.38 42.77 2.26
C PHE A 9 17.34 43.80 2.76
N ASP A 10 17.04 43.81 4.06
CA ASP A 10 16.14 44.78 4.72
C ASP A 10 16.89 45.58 5.80
N PRO A 11 17.52 46.72 5.45
CA PRO A 11 18.24 47.57 6.41
C PRO A 11 17.33 48.17 7.50
N ASP A 12 16.06 48.41 7.19
CA ASP A 12 15.13 48.98 8.17
C ASP A 12 14.83 47.97 9.29
N ARG A 13 14.73 46.69 8.95
CA ARG A 13 14.62 45.61 9.96
C ARG A 13 15.87 45.51 10.82
N VAL A 14 17.06 45.67 10.24
CA VAL A 14 18.31 45.71 11.02
C VAL A 14 18.23 46.80 12.08
N ALA A 15 17.84 48.02 11.70
CA ALA A 15 17.72 49.15 12.64
C ALA A 15 16.73 48.84 13.77
N ARG A 16 15.52 48.36 13.43
CA ARG A 16 14.49 47.99 14.44
C ARG A 16 14.96 46.90 15.41
N VAL A 17 15.63 45.86 14.91
CA VAL A 17 16.10 44.76 15.77
C VAL A 17 17.24 45.23 16.67
N LYS A 18 18.18 46.04 16.17
CA LYS A 18 19.27 46.59 16.98
C LYS A 18 18.78 47.55 18.05
N GLU A 19 17.77 48.37 17.76
CA GLU A 19 17.12 49.25 18.75
C GLU A 19 16.51 48.42 19.88
N ALA A 20 15.71 47.39 19.56
CA ALA A 20 15.13 46.50 20.55
C ALA A 20 16.16 45.72 21.39
N LEU A 21 17.33 45.40 20.81
CA LEU A 21 18.44 44.78 21.56
C LEU A 21 19.15 45.79 22.47
N ALA A 22 19.30 47.04 22.03
CA ALA A 22 19.89 48.10 22.83
C ALA A 22 19.04 48.41 24.08
N GLU A 23 17.72 48.40 23.95
CA GLU A 23 16.78 48.51 25.08
C GLU A 23 16.96 47.37 26.10
N GLN A 24 17.43 46.21 25.67
CA GLN A 24 17.76 45.05 26.51
C GLN A 24 19.22 45.03 26.98
N GLY A 25 19.98 46.11 26.74
CA GLY A 25 21.35 46.27 27.19
C GLY A 25 22.41 45.58 26.33
N PHE A 26 22.07 45.16 25.10
CA PHE A 26 23.03 44.59 24.14
C PHE A 26 23.29 45.55 22.98
N THR A 27 24.56 45.93 22.79
CA THR A 27 25.00 46.77 21.67
C THR A 27 26.22 46.17 21.01
N SER A 28 26.20 46.01 19.68
CA SER A 28 27.34 45.54 18.90
C SER A 28 27.31 46.15 17.50
N ALA A 29 28.49 46.48 16.98
CA ALA A 29 28.70 47.01 15.63
C ALA A 29 29.13 45.93 14.63
N GLU A 30 29.06 44.65 15.01
CA GLU A 30 29.50 43.53 14.17
C GLU A 30 28.66 43.43 12.87
N PRO A 31 29.29 43.46 11.68
CA PRO A 31 28.58 43.38 10.39
C PRO A 31 27.72 42.11 10.23
N LEU A 32 28.08 41.03 10.94
CA LEU A 32 27.29 39.80 10.98
C LEU A 32 25.86 40.03 11.44
N LEU A 33 25.63 40.96 12.38
CA LEU A 33 24.29 41.25 12.88
C LEU A 33 23.40 41.88 11.80
N ASP A 34 23.99 42.71 10.93
CA ASP A 34 23.27 43.32 9.81
C ASP A 34 22.86 42.25 8.81
N ALA A 35 23.79 41.34 8.49
CA ALA A 35 23.54 40.20 7.63
C ALA A 35 22.41 39.31 8.16
N VAL A 36 22.45 38.97 9.46
CA VAL A 36 21.46 38.08 10.09
C VAL A 36 20.10 38.75 10.15
N PHE A 37 20.00 39.97 10.68
CA PHE A 37 18.71 40.65 10.89
C PHE A 37 18.10 41.16 9.58
N GLY A 38 18.94 41.53 8.62
CA GLY A 38 18.51 42.00 7.31
C GLY A 38 17.89 40.90 6.46
N ASN A 39 18.29 39.64 6.65
CA ASN A 39 17.82 38.50 5.84
C ASN A 39 16.89 37.53 6.59
N SER A 40 16.98 37.46 7.92
CA SER A 40 16.16 36.54 8.72
C SER A 40 15.38 37.29 9.81
N PRO A 41 14.10 37.64 9.55
CA PRO A 41 13.21 38.11 10.61
C PRO A 41 13.04 37.10 11.75
N PHE A 42 13.09 35.80 11.48
CA PHE A 42 13.10 34.76 12.52
C PHE A 42 14.29 34.89 13.47
N LEU A 43 15.52 34.97 12.95
CA LEU A 43 16.73 35.09 13.76
C LEU A 43 16.78 36.43 14.51
N GLY A 44 16.23 37.50 13.94
CA GLY A 44 16.06 38.78 14.64
C GLY A 44 15.19 38.66 15.90
N ARG A 45 14.03 38.01 15.79
CA ARG A 45 13.15 37.74 16.96
C ARG A 45 13.82 36.80 17.96
N LEU A 46 14.57 35.82 17.47
CA LEU A 46 15.28 34.85 18.30
C LEU A 46 16.41 35.51 19.11
N ALA A 47 17.18 36.39 18.48
CA ALA A 47 18.23 37.17 19.11
C ALA A 47 17.70 38.06 20.24
N GLN A 48 16.54 38.70 20.04
CA GLN A 48 15.87 39.48 21.09
C GLN A 48 15.42 38.59 22.25
N ARG A 49 14.91 37.39 21.98
CA ARG A 49 14.44 36.47 23.04
C ARG A 49 15.58 35.84 23.84
N GLU A 50 16.71 35.59 23.20
CA GLU A 50 17.88 34.94 23.80
C GLU A 50 19.10 35.89 23.83
N VAL A 51 18.88 37.15 24.24
CA VAL A 51 19.93 38.19 24.27
C VAL A 51 21.18 37.78 25.05
N GLY A 52 21.02 36.99 26.12
CA GLY A 52 22.14 36.44 26.89
C GLY A 52 23.00 35.46 26.07
N ALA A 53 22.37 34.57 25.29
CA ALA A 53 23.08 33.64 24.41
C ALA A 53 23.75 34.38 23.24
N LEU A 54 23.13 35.46 22.75
CA LEU A 54 23.75 36.35 21.76
C LEU A 54 25.01 37.03 22.33
N GLY A 55 24.97 37.52 23.57
CA GLY A 55 26.14 38.07 24.25
C GLY A 55 27.26 37.05 24.41
N GLU A 56 26.92 35.84 24.84
CA GLU A 56 27.87 34.73 25.00
C GLU A 56 28.48 34.29 23.65
N TYR A 57 27.71 34.33 22.56
CA TYR A 57 28.22 34.06 21.21
C TYR A 57 29.40 34.96 20.86
N PHE A 58 29.29 36.27 21.07
CA PHE A 58 30.38 37.20 20.77
C PHE A 58 31.52 37.14 21.79
N ALA A 59 31.23 36.77 23.04
CA ALA A 59 32.26 36.66 24.08
C ALA A 59 33.11 35.39 23.95
N ALA A 60 32.50 34.27 23.57
CA ALA A 60 33.12 32.94 23.69
C ALA A 60 32.97 32.05 22.44
N GLY A 61 32.21 32.49 21.43
CA GLY A 61 32.04 31.82 20.16
C GLY A 61 30.87 30.83 20.09
N PRO A 62 30.51 30.38 18.87
CA PRO A 62 29.32 29.56 18.63
C PRO A 62 29.33 28.20 19.35
N GLN A 63 30.51 27.57 19.48
CA GLN A 63 30.61 26.23 20.06
C GLN A 63 30.26 26.23 21.55
N ILE A 64 30.57 27.30 22.29
CA ILE A 64 30.28 27.40 23.72
C ILE A 64 28.76 27.51 23.94
N VAL A 65 28.10 28.40 23.20
CA VAL A 65 26.64 28.58 23.27
C VAL A 65 25.92 27.28 22.89
N LEU A 66 26.38 26.59 21.84
CA LEU A 66 25.81 25.31 21.44
C LEU A 66 26.03 24.23 22.50
N ASN A 67 27.23 24.12 23.07
CA ASN A 67 27.50 23.14 24.13
C ASN A 67 26.62 23.39 25.36
N ALA A 68 26.41 24.65 25.74
CA ALA A 68 25.48 25.01 26.82
C ALA A 68 24.03 24.61 26.49
N ALA A 69 23.60 24.80 25.24
CA ALA A 69 22.28 24.35 24.78
C ALA A 69 22.14 22.81 24.81
N ILE A 70 23.18 22.07 24.40
CA ILE A 70 23.23 20.61 24.48
C ILE A 70 23.14 20.13 25.93
N LEU A 71 23.90 20.74 26.84
CA LEU A 71 23.85 20.41 28.27
C LEU A 71 22.46 20.68 28.85
N LEU A 72 21.83 21.78 28.46
CA LEU A 72 20.45 22.08 28.87
C LEU A 72 19.46 21.02 28.36
N ALA A 73 19.58 20.60 27.09
CA ALA A 73 18.75 19.53 26.54
C ALA A 73 18.95 18.19 27.27
N GLN A 74 20.18 17.87 27.68
CA GLN A 74 20.50 16.67 28.46
C GLN A 74 19.97 16.75 29.91
N ALA A 75 20.02 17.93 30.52
CA ALA A 75 19.58 18.16 31.91
C ALA A 75 18.08 17.91 32.11
N VAL A 76 17.28 18.00 31.04
CA VAL A 76 15.84 17.67 31.02
C VAL A 76 15.54 16.28 31.57
N ALA A 77 16.49 15.33 31.47
CA ALA A 77 16.40 14.02 32.10
C ALA A 77 16.03 14.09 33.58
N ARG A 78 16.40 15.17 34.27
CA ARG A 78 16.16 15.42 35.70
C ARG A 78 14.99 16.35 36.00
N ALA A 79 14.34 16.94 35.01
CA ALA A 79 13.28 17.93 35.20
C ALA A 79 12.15 17.43 36.11
N ASP A 80 11.62 18.26 37.01
CA ASP A 80 10.63 17.81 38.01
C ASP A 80 9.25 17.51 37.40
N SER A 81 8.97 18.04 36.21
CA SER A 81 7.69 17.85 35.53
C SER A 81 7.82 17.92 34.01
N GLU A 82 6.81 17.40 33.32
CA GLU A 82 6.72 17.46 31.86
C GLU A 82 6.73 18.90 31.34
N ALA A 83 6.07 19.83 32.04
CA ALA A 83 6.04 21.25 31.67
C ALA A 83 7.43 21.90 31.72
N VAL A 84 8.22 21.56 32.75
CA VAL A 84 9.62 22.04 32.87
C VAL A 84 10.48 21.45 31.76
N ALA A 85 10.39 20.13 31.54
CA ALA A 85 11.09 19.45 30.46
C ALA A 85 10.81 20.09 29.09
N MET A 86 9.54 20.35 28.78
CA MET A 86 9.13 20.99 27.53
C MET A 86 9.71 22.41 27.37
N LYS A 87 9.67 23.22 28.43
CA LYS A 87 10.21 24.60 28.41
C LYS A 87 11.72 24.62 28.21
N GLU A 88 12.45 23.74 28.90
CA GLU A 88 13.91 23.66 28.81
C GLU A 88 14.38 23.20 27.43
N LEU A 89 13.76 22.17 26.85
CA LEU A 89 14.08 21.72 25.48
C LEU A 89 13.87 22.82 24.45
N ARG A 90 12.79 23.62 24.58
CA ARG A 90 12.52 24.74 23.66
C ARG A 90 13.52 25.88 23.83
N THR A 91 13.94 26.14 25.06
CA THR A 91 15.01 27.12 25.34
C THR A 91 16.34 26.65 24.76
N ALA A 92 16.68 25.37 24.93
CA ALA A 92 17.83 24.75 24.31
C ALA A 92 17.79 24.88 22.78
N LYS A 93 16.64 24.59 22.14
CA LYS A 93 16.48 24.75 20.68
C LYS A 93 16.75 26.18 20.25
N ARG A 94 16.15 27.17 20.92
CA ARG A 94 16.30 28.57 20.55
C ARG A 94 17.76 29.02 20.57
N ARG A 95 18.50 28.63 21.62
CA ARG A 95 19.93 28.95 21.75
C ARG A 95 20.80 28.23 20.72
N ALA A 96 20.54 26.93 20.51
CA ALA A 96 21.25 26.15 19.50
C ALA A 96 20.99 26.70 18.09
N ALA A 97 19.73 26.96 17.73
CA ALA A 97 19.36 27.51 16.43
C ALA A 97 20.03 28.87 16.17
N LEU A 98 20.07 29.75 17.16
CA LEU A 98 20.76 31.05 17.05
C LEU A 98 22.26 30.87 16.82
N ALA A 99 22.94 30.08 17.66
CA ALA A 99 24.38 29.90 17.58
C ALA A 99 24.82 29.22 16.27
N ILE A 100 24.11 28.16 15.86
CA ILE A 100 24.42 27.42 14.64
C ILE A 100 24.15 28.30 13.41
N ALA A 101 23.01 29.00 13.35
CA ALA A 101 22.67 29.85 12.21
C ALA A 101 23.64 31.03 12.04
N MET A 102 24.05 31.67 13.13
CA MET A 102 25.03 32.76 13.08
C MET A 102 26.39 32.26 12.58
N ALA A 103 26.86 31.10 13.05
CA ALA A 103 28.13 30.52 12.58
C ALA A 103 28.09 30.11 11.10
N ASP A 104 26.95 29.60 10.63
CA ASP A 104 26.70 29.27 9.22
C ASP A 104 26.70 30.54 8.33
N ILE A 105 26.02 31.60 8.76
CA ILE A 105 25.95 32.88 8.03
C ILE A 105 27.30 33.60 8.03
N ALA A 106 28.05 33.52 9.13
CA ALA A 106 29.40 34.09 9.23
C ALA A 106 30.42 33.38 8.33
N GLY A 107 30.14 32.14 7.93
CA GLY A 107 31.10 31.28 7.23
C GLY A 107 32.13 30.62 8.16
N ASP A 108 31.94 30.72 9.48
CA ASP A 108 32.80 30.08 10.48
C ASP A 108 32.69 28.55 10.39
N TRP A 109 31.48 28.06 10.14
CA TRP A 109 31.18 26.63 10.00
C TRP A 109 30.76 26.31 8.57
N ASP A 110 31.42 25.32 7.97
CA ASP A 110 30.95 24.77 6.71
C ASP A 110 29.65 23.98 6.90
N VAL A 111 28.98 23.68 5.78
CA VAL A 111 27.71 22.96 5.80
C VAL A 111 27.82 21.59 6.50
N ASN A 112 28.96 20.89 6.41
CA ASN A 112 29.13 19.59 7.05
C ASN A 112 29.16 19.72 8.57
N LYS A 113 29.87 20.74 9.08
CA LYS A 113 29.88 21.04 10.51
C LYS A 113 28.49 21.47 10.97
N VAL A 114 27.81 22.35 10.24
CA VAL A 114 26.44 22.78 10.57
C VAL A 114 25.49 21.59 10.70
N THR A 115 25.45 20.70 9.71
CA THR A 115 24.54 19.54 9.74
C THR A 115 24.90 18.57 10.85
N ALA A 116 26.20 18.35 11.10
CA ALA A 116 26.66 17.51 12.19
C ALA A 116 26.28 18.07 13.58
N GLU A 117 26.45 19.39 13.79
CA GLU A 117 26.11 20.06 15.04
C GLU A 117 24.60 20.09 15.29
N LEU A 118 23.78 20.31 14.25
CA LEU A 118 22.32 20.14 14.32
C LEU A 118 21.93 18.71 14.72
N THR A 119 22.60 17.71 14.15
CA THR A 119 22.39 16.31 14.49
C THR A 119 22.79 15.99 15.94
N ARG A 120 23.93 16.48 16.43
CA ARG A 120 24.34 16.29 17.83
C ARG A 120 23.38 16.95 18.81
N PHE A 121 22.85 18.13 18.45
CA PHE A 121 21.82 18.79 19.23
C PHE A 121 20.51 17.97 19.26
N ALA A 122 20.09 17.42 18.13
CA ALA A 122 18.92 16.52 18.07
C ALA A 122 19.12 15.26 18.92
N ASP A 123 20.29 14.61 18.87
CA ASP A 123 20.63 13.45 19.72
C ASP A 123 20.48 13.81 21.21
N ALA A 124 20.98 14.98 21.62
CA ALA A 124 20.88 15.46 22.99
C ALA A 124 19.43 15.69 23.44
N CYS A 125 18.58 16.26 22.57
CA CYS A 125 17.15 16.44 22.85
C CYS A 125 16.41 15.09 22.96
N VAL A 126 16.65 14.17 22.03
CA VAL A 126 15.99 12.85 22.03
C VAL A 126 16.42 12.04 23.25
N GLY A 127 17.72 11.96 23.55
CA GLY A 127 18.23 11.25 24.72
C GLY A 127 17.77 11.88 26.04
N GLY A 128 17.83 13.20 26.18
CA GLY A 128 17.34 13.91 27.37
C GLY A 128 15.85 13.68 27.64
N ALA A 129 15.02 13.76 26.59
CA ALA A 129 13.60 13.47 26.67
C ALA A 129 13.31 11.99 26.99
N LEU A 130 14.05 11.06 26.38
CA LEU A 130 13.90 9.63 26.63
C LEU A 130 14.22 9.28 28.09
N ARG A 131 15.34 9.78 28.64
CA ARG A 131 15.70 9.58 30.06
C ARG A 131 14.63 10.10 31.01
N PHE A 132 14.08 11.29 30.73
CA PHE A 132 12.96 11.84 31.51
C PHE A 132 11.75 10.89 31.51
N LEU A 133 11.40 10.33 30.36
CA LEU A 133 10.26 9.42 30.20
C LEU A 133 10.51 8.05 30.85
N LEU A 134 11.71 7.49 30.73
CA LEU A 134 12.10 6.24 31.40
C LEU A 134 11.99 6.37 32.91
N ARG A 135 12.51 7.47 33.48
CA ARG A 135 12.38 7.77 34.92
C ARG A 135 10.91 7.95 35.33
N SER A 136 10.14 8.69 34.54
CA SER A 136 8.71 8.92 34.81
C SER A 136 7.92 7.60 34.78
N GLN A 137 8.28 6.70 33.86
CA GLN A 137 7.66 5.38 33.76
C GLN A 137 8.04 4.48 34.94
N ALA A 138 9.32 4.45 35.34
CA ALA A 138 9.78 3.72 36.53
C ALA A 138 9.03 4.16 37.80
N ALA A 139 8.88 5.47 38.00
CA ALA A 139 8.13 6.02 39.13
C ALA A 139 6.65 5.61 39.12
N ARG A 140 5.98 5.64 37.96
CA ARG A 140 4.58 5.19 37.81
C ARG A 140 4.41 3.69 38.03
N SER A 141 5.41 2.89 37.65
CA SER A 141 5.42 1.44 37.82
C SER A 141 5.90 0.99 39.20
N GLY A 142 6.36 1.89 40.06
CA GLY A 142 6.92 1.57 41.37
C GLY A 142 8.25 0.79 41.30
N MET A 143 8.98 0.92 40.20
CA MET A 143 10.25 0.23 39.95
C MET A 143 11.45 1.17 40.15
N ALA A 144 12.64 0.61 40.30
CA ALA A 144 13.88 1.38 40.28
C ALA A 144 14.09 2.04 38.91
N GLU A 145 14.77 3.18 38.90
CA GLU A 145 15.18 3.82 37.65
C GLU A 145 16.09 2.88 36.85
N VAL A 146 15.89 2.87 35.53
CA VAL A 146 16.65 2.04 34.60
C VAL A 146 17.52 2.96 33.76
N ALA A 147 18.80 2.62 33.67
CA ALA A 147 19.73 3.33 32.79
C ALA A 147 19.28 3.21 31.33
N GLU A 148 19.40 4.29 30.55
CA GLU A 148 19.00 4.32 29.14
C GLU A 148 19.71 3.23 28.35
N GLU A 149 20.99 3.01 28.62
CA GLU A 149 21.87 2.09 27.91
C GLU A 149 21.54 0.62 28.17
N ALA A 150 20.68 0.32 29.15
CA ALA A 150 20.28 -1.03 29.53
C ALA A 150 18.76 -1.22 29.56
N CYS A 151 18.01 -0.26 29.00
CA CYS A 151 16.55 -0.30 29.07
C CYS A 151 15.91 -1.25 28.04
N GLY A 152 16.67 -1.80 27.10
CA GLY A 152 16.16 -2.66 26.03
C GLY A 152 15.32 -1.95 24.96
N LEU A 153 15.09 -0.63 25.06
CA LEU A 153 14.43 0.19 24.04
C LEU A 153 15.48 1.00 23.29
N THR A 154 15.47 0.96 21.96
CA THR A 154 16.37 1.73 21.10
C THR A 154 15.56 2.62 20.16
N VAL A 155 16.03 3.85 19.95
CA VAL A 155 15.47 4.82 19.01
C VAL A 155 16.48 5.02 17.89
N LEU A 156 16.08 4.66 16.67
CA LEU A 156 16.89 4.83 15.48
C LEU A 156 16.56 6.16 14.80
N ALA A 157 17.59 6.95 14.54
CA ALA A 157 17.56 8.08 13.64
C ALA A 157 17.62 7.57 12.19
N MET A 158 16.70 8.06 11.36
CA MET A 158 16.59 7.67 9.96
C MET A 158 16.93 8.84 9.02
N GLY A 159 17.04 8.58 7.72
CA GLY A 159 17.17 9.61 6.69
C GLY A 159 18.31 10.62 6.97
N LYS A 160 18.01 11.91 6.86
CA LYS A 160 18.98 13.00 7.12
C LYS A 160 19.52 12.97 8.55
N TYR A 161 18.69 12.61 9.53
CA TYR A 161 19.09 12.55 10.93
C TYR A 161 20.09 11.43 11.19
N GLY A 162 19.85 10.26 10.61
CA GLY A 162 20.75 9.14 10.75
C GLY A 162 22.09 9.33 10.02
N ALA A 163 22.10 10.07 8.92
CA ALA A 163 23.30 10.34 8.12
C ALA A 163 24.16 11.54 8.58
N PHE A 164 23.84 12.19 9.71
CA PHE A 164 24.48 13.46 10.14
C PHE A 164 24.31 14.62 9.15
N GLU A 165 23.15 14.65 8.52
CA GLU A 165 22.78 15.51 7.40
C GLU A 165 21.50 16.32 7.73
N LEU A 166 21.21 16.66 8.98
CA LEU A 166 20.03 17.47 9.34
C LEU A 166 20.13 18.93 8.87
N ASN A 167 18.97 19.54 8.55
CA ASN A 167 18.85 21.00 8.34
C ASN A 167 18.06 21.66 9.48
N TYR A 168 18.01 22.99 9.48
CA TYR A 168 17.36 23.82 10.50
C TYR A 168 15.89 23.49 10.73
N SER A 169 15.09 23.42 9.67
CA SER A 169 13.64 23.17 9.74
C SER A 169 13.31 21.84 9.06
N SER A 170 13.92 20.76 9.56
CA SER A 170 13.64 19.39 9.14
C SER A 170 12.87 18.63 10.20
N ASP A 171 12.00 17.73 9.76
CA ASP A 171 11.47 16.68 10.62
C ASP A 171 12.64 15.77 11.06
N ILE A 172 12.54 15.20 12.25
CA ILE A 172 13.40 14.11 12.68
C ILE A 172 12.67 12.79 12.47
N ASP A 173 13.19 11.99 11.54
CA ASP A 173 12.66 10.67 11.24
C ASP A 173 13.16 9.67 12.30
N LEU A 174 12.23 9.09 13.06
CA LEU A 174 12.52 8.16 14.15
C LEU A 174 11.79 6.83 13.96
N VAL A 175 12.46 5.73 14.33
CA VAL A 175 11.82 4.42 14.52
C VAL A 175 12.26 3.86 15.87
N ALA A 176 11.31 3.34 16.65
CA ALA A 176 11.58 2.80 17.98
C ALA A 176 11.37 1.29 18.01
N PHE A 177 12.39 0.57 18.48
CA PHE A 177 12.35 -0.87 18.69
C PHE A 177 12.65 -1.22 20.12
N TYR A 178 12.04 -2.28 20.65
CA TYR A 178 12.37 -2.79 21.97
C TYR A 178 12.63 -4.30 21.96
N ASP A 179 13.56 -4.72 22.78
CA ASP A 179 13.82 -6.11 23.10
C ASP A 179 12.82 -6.55 24.17
N ALA A 180 11.97 -7.54 23.86
CA ALA A 180 10.89 -7.96 24.75
C ALA A 180 11.40 -8.67 26.03
N GLU A 181 12.63 -9.19 26.03
CA GLU A 181 13.25 -9.86 27.18
C GLU A 181 13.98 -8.87 28.08
N LYS A 182 14.59 -7.83 27.50
CA LYS A 182 15.32 -6.78 28.25
C LYS A 182 14.43 -5.64 28.74
N PHE A 183 13.37 -5.30 27.99
CA PHE A 183 12.56 -4.12 28.28
C PHE A 183 11.75 -4.28 29.58
N PRO A 184 12.03 -3.48 30.64
CA PRO A 184 11.58 -3.79 31.99
C PRO A 184 10.17 -3.32 32.31
N PHE A 185 9.56 -2.51 31.43
CA PHE A 185 8.26 -1.90 31.69
C PHE A 185 7.14 -2.68 31.02
N ALA A 186 6.01 -2.79 31.71
CA ALA A 186 4.78 -3.35 31.14
C ALA A 186 3.57 -2.52 31.56
N LYS A 187 2.61 -2.36 30.63
CA LYS A 187 1.31 -1.72 30.91
C LYS A 187 0.25 -2.79 30.93
N ARG A 188 -0.36 -3.04 32.09
CA ARG A 188 -1.31 -4.16 32.29
C ARG A 188 -0.74 -5.51 31.84
N GLY A 189 0.56 -5.72 32.03
CA GLY A 189 1.26 -6.94 31.61
C GLY A 189 1.76 -6.95 30.15
N ASP A 190 1.51 -5.91 29.35
CA ASP A 190 2.01 -5.82 27.97
C ASP A 190 3.23 -4.86 27.87
N PRO A 191 4.44 -5.35 27.57
CA PRO A 191 5.63 -4.53 27.33
C PRO A 191 5.46 -3.53 26.17
N ARG A 192 4.78 -3.95 25.11
CA ARG A 192 4.48 -3.09 23.95
C ARG A 192 3.71 -1.85 24.36
N GLY A 193 2.74 -2.00 25.27
CA GLY A 193 1.92 -0.90 25.74
C GLY A 193 2.72 0.19 26.45
N ALA A 194 3.73 -0.20 27.23
CA ALA A 194 4.63 0.75 27.90
C ALA A 194 5.61 1.40 26.90
N ALA A 195 6.18 0.63 25.96
CA ALA A 195 7.03 1.19 24.91
C ALA A 195 6.30 2.22 24.04
N VAL A 196 5.04 1.93 23.66
CA VAL A 196 4.18 2.86 22.91
C VAL A 196 3.93 4.16 23.68
N ASP A 197 3.64 4.09 24.99
CA ASP A 197 3.42 5.27 25.82
C ASP A 197 4.69 6.15 25.91
N ILE A 198 5.87 5.53 26.05
CA ILE A 198 7.16 6.24 26.06
C ILE A 198 7.39 6.95 24.72
N VAL A 199 7.24 6.26 23.59
CA VAL A 199 7.45 6.86 22.26
C VAL A 199 6.46 7.99 21.99
N ARG A 200 5.19 7.84 22.39
CA ARG A 200 4.20 8.94 22.31
C ARG A 200 4.58 10.13 23.20
N GLY A 201 5.09 9.87 24.40
CA GLY A 201 5.64 10.91 25.27
C GLY A 201 6.83 11.64 24.63
N LEU A 202 7.70 10.92 23.93
CA LEU A 202 8.84 11.49 23.22
C LEU A 202 8.37 12.43 22.11
N VAL A 203 7.42 11.99 21.28
CA VAL A 203 6.78 12.84 20.25
C VAL A 203 6.16 14.08 20.88
N LYS A 204 5.45 13.93 22.00
CA LYS A 204 4.82 15.05 22.71
C LYS A 204 5.84 16.10 23.16
N LEU A 205 6.89 15.68 23.88
CA LEU A 205 7.92 16.59 24.40
C LEU A 205 8.60 17.41 23.31
N LEU A 206 8.85 16.76 22.15
CA LEU A 206 9.60 17.34 21.04
C LEU A 206 8.71 18.17 20.09
N SER A 207 7.52 17.68 19.74
CA SER A 207 6.71 18.23 18.64
C SER A 207 5.56 19.14 19.04
N GLU A 208 5.03 19.03 20.25
CA GLU A 208 3.87 19.84 20.67
C GLU A 208 4.21 21.34 20.65
N ALA A 209 3.35 22.19 20.10
CA ALA A 209 3.58 23.63 20.14
C ALA A 209 3.10 24.21 21.49
N THR A 210 3.99 24.92 22.19
CA THR A 210 3.66 25.68 23.40
C THR A 210 3.90 27.18 23.18
N GLY A 211 3.68 28.02 24.19
CA GLY A 211 4.10 29.44 24.15
C GLY A 211 5.62 29.62 23.97
N ASP A 212 6.40 28.57 24.19
CA ASP A 212 7.84 28.53 23.94
C ASP A 212 8.22 28.00 22.55
N GLY A 213 7.25 27.63 21.71
CA GLY A 213 7.43 27.03 20.40
C GLY A 213 7.41 25.49 20.46
N TYR A 214 8.18 24.86 19.58
CA TYR A 214 8.37 23.41 19.50
C TYR A 214 9.87 23.10 19.37
N VAL A 215 10.28 21.85 19.63
CA VAL A 215 11.68 21.41 19.48
C VAL A 215 11.90 20.91 18.05
N PHE A 216 11.35 19.74 17.74
CA PHE A 216 11.39 19.11 16.42
C PHE A 216 10.03 18.51 16.09
N ARG A 217 9.66 18.57 14.81
CA ARG A 217 8.57 17.72 14.29
C ARG A 217 9.13 16.31 14.17
N VAL A 218 8.44 15.34 14.76
CA VAL A 218 8.85 13.93 14.76
C VAL A 218 8.03 13.17 13.74
N ASP A 219 8.70 12.52 12.80
CA ASP A 219 8.08 11.61 11.84
C ASP A 219 8.39 10.16 12.21
N LEU A 220 7.35 9.35 12.40
CA LEU A 220 7.46 7.92 12.74
C LEU A 220 7.10 7.00 11.57
N ARG A 221 6.88 7.54 10.37
CA ARG A 221 6.29 6.83 9.23
C ARG A 221 7.24 5.87 8.53
N LEU A 222 8.55 5.98 8.75
CA LEU A 222 9.54 5.04 8.22
C LEU A 222 9.61 3.70 8.99
N ARG A 223 8.72 3.48 9.97
CA ARG A 223 8.61 2.19 10.67
C ARG A 223 7.91 1.13 9.77
N PRO A 224 8.16 -0.18 10.02
CA PRO A 224 7.46 -1.29 9.36
C PRO A 224 5.96 -1.07 9.24
N ASP A 225 5.37 -1.18 8.04
CA ASP A 225 3.93 -0.94 7.74
C ASP A 225 3.26 0.07 8.70
N ALA A 226 3.66 1.34 8.64
CA ALA A 226 3.21 2.37 9.58
C ALA A 226 1.67 2.51 9.69
N GLY A 227 0.91 2.08 8.68
CA GLY A 227 -0.55 2.06 8.74
C GLY A 227 -1.12 0.94 9.62
N ALA A 228 -0.38 -0.15 9.80
CA ALA A 228 -0.82 -1.34 10.55
C ALA A 228 -0.08 -1.55 11.88
N THR A 229 1.14 -1.03 12.02
CA THR A 229 1.98 -1.25 13.21
C THR A 229 1.88 -0.11 14.22
N GLN A 230 2.19 -0.47 15.47
CA GLN A 230 2.33 0.48 16.56
C GLN A 230 3.61 1.32 16.40
N VAL A 231 3.65 2.46 17.09
CA VAL A 231 4.80 3.39 17.07
C VAL A 231 6.07 2.82 17.71
N ALA A 232 5.94 1.74 18.48
CA ALA A 232 7.04 0.94 19.01
C ALA A 232 6.78 -0.53 18.68
N ILE A 233 7.80 -1.23 18.19
CA ILE A 233 7.70 -2.62 17.70
C ILE A 233 8.79 -3.45 18.38
N SER A 234 8.53 -4.72 18.70
CA SER A 234 9.61 -5.58 19.21
C SER A 234 10.64 -5.84 18.11
N THR A 235 11.91 -6.04 18.50
CA THR A 235 12.99 -6.38 17.56
C THR A 235 12.65 -7.60 16.71
N ASP A 236 12.10 -8.66 17.32
CA ASP A 236 11.76 -9.90 16.63
C ASP A 236 10.66 -9.69 15.59
N ALA A 237 9.56 -9.03 15.97
CA ALA A 237 8.46 -8.77 15.05
C ALA A 237 8.89 -7.86 13.88
N ALA A 238 9.82 -6.94 14.12
CA ALA A 238 10.39 -6.11 13.08
C ALA A 238 11.30 -6.92 12.13
N LEU A 239 12.15 -7.81 12.66
CA LEU A 239 12.99 -8.69 11.84
C LEU A 239 12.13 -9.62 10.96
N ASP A 240 11.11 -10.25 11.53
CA ASP A 240 10.15 -11.10 10.82
C ASP A 240 9.47 -10.32 9.67
N TYR A 241 9.05 -9.07 9.94
CA TYR A 241 8.48 -8.20 8.91
C TYR A 241 9.47 -7.92 7.78
N TYR A 242 10.70 -7.52 8.08
CA TYR A 242 11.66 -7.16 7.03
C TYR A 242 12.09 -8.37 6.20
N GLU A 243 12.16 -9.55 6.82
CA GLU A 243 12.41 -10.81 6.11
C GLU A 243 11.26 -11.19 5.18
N ALA A 244 10.02 -11.16 5.69
CA ALA A 244 8.87 -11.67 4.95
C ALA A 244 8.22 -10.65 3.99
N MET A 245 8.22 -9.37 4.34
CA MET A 245 7.37 -8.32 3.75
C MET A 245 8.12 -7.02 3.39
N GLY A 246 9.40 -6.90 3.78
CA GLY A 246 10.17 -5.68 3.62
C GLY A 246 10.31 -5.23 2.15
N GLN A 247 9.94 -3.99 1.91
CA GLN A 247 9.89 -3.32 0.62
C GLN A 247 11.25 -2.79 0.18
N ASN A 248 11.38 -2.56 -1.12
CA ASN A 248 12.64 -2.13 -1.73
C ASN A 248 13.06 -0.72 -1.26
N TRP A 249 12.10 0.19 -1.07
CA TRP A 249 12.36 1.54 -0.56
C TRP A 249 12.78 1.53 0.93
N GLU A 250 12.29 0.57 1.73
CA GLU A 250 12.67 0.42 3.14
C GLU A 250 14.17 0.06 3.27
N ARG A 251 14.72 -0.68 2.30
CA ARG A 251 16.16 -0.96 2.22
C ARG A 251 16.96 0.33 2.07
N ALA A 252 16.55 1.19 1.14
CA ALA A 252 17.21 2.49 0.91
C ALA A 252 17.13 3.39 2.15
N ALA A 253 15.98 3.42 2.84
CA ALA A 253 15.80 4.17 4.07
C ALA A 253 16.74 3.69 5.19
N MET A 254 16.93 2.37 5.31
CA MET A 254 17.78 1.74 6.32
C MET A 254 19.29 1.94 6.12
N ILE A 255 19.75 2.37 4.92
CA ILE A 255 21.17 2.72 4.69
C ILE A 255 21.63 3.80 5.66
N LYS A 256 20.75 4.77 5.93
CA LYS A 256 21.05 5.92 6.77
C LYS A 256 20.76 5.67 8.26
N ALA A 257 20.24 4.50 8.64
CA ALA A 257 19.78 4.26 10.01
C ALA A 257 20.93 4.14 11.02
N ARG A 258 20.78 4.78 12.19
CA ARG A 258 21.68 4.61 13.35
C ARG A 258 20.92 4.73 14.67
N PRO A 259 21.38 4.10 15.77
CA PRO A 259 20.89 4.43 17.09
C PRO A 259 21.23 5.88 17.45
N CYS A 260 20.24 6.65 17.91
CA CYS A 260 20.44 8.02 18.41
C CYS A 260 20.11 8.19 19.89
N ALA A 261 19.29 7.31 20.45
CA ALA A 261 18.95 7.26 21.87
C ALA A 261 18.49 5.85 22.27
N GLY A 262 18.44 5.57 23.57
CA GLY A 262 18.08 4.28 24.14
C GLY A 262 19.28 3.34 24.27
N ASP A 263 18.97 2.04 24.34
CA ASP A 263 19.96 0.97 24.42
C ASP A 263 20.74 0.86 23.09
N PRO A 264 22.04 1.20 23.07
CA PRO A 264 22.83 1.16 21.86
C PRO A 264 23.17 -0.27 21.43
N GLU A 265 23.22 -1.22 22.37
CA GLU A 265 23.50 -2.63 22.08
C GLU A 265 22.31 -3.26 21.35
N THR A 266 21.08 -3.06 21.86
CA THR A 266 19.85 -3.51 21.19
C THR A 266 19.75 -2.93 19.77
N GLY A 267 20.06 -1.63 19.60
CA GLY A 267 20.08 -0.99 18.28
C GLY A 267 21.12 -1.59 17.32
N ALA A 268 22.34 -1.84 17.81
CA ALA A 268 23.41 -2.44 17.02
C ALA A 268 23.10 -3.89 16.62
N GLN A 269 22.54 -4.68 17.54
CA GLN A 269 22.12 -6.06 17.29
C GLN A 269 21.01 -6.11 16.23
N PHE A 270 19.99 -5.26 16.37
CA PHE A 270 18.91 -5.15 15.38
C PHE A 270 19.42 -4.78 13.98
N LEU A 271 20.24 -3.74 13.86
CA LEU A 271 20.83 -3.34 12.57
C LEU A 271 21.76 -4.41 11.98
N SER A 272 22.45 -5.18 12.83
CA SER A 272 23.24 -6.34 12.39
C SER A 272 22.34 -7.44 11.82
N GLY A 273 21.22 -7.74 12.48
CA GLY A 273 20.19 -8.67 12.00
C GLY A 273 19.58 -8.27 10.66
N LEU A 274 19.42 -6.97 10.40
CA LEU A 274 18.92 -6.45 9.13
C LEU A 274 19.93 -6.43 7.99
N ARG A 275 21.20 -6.75 8.21
CA ARG A 275 22.22 -6.73 7.14
C ARG A 275 21.86 -7.56 5.91
N PRO A 276 21.31 -8.79 6.01
CA PRO A 276 20.90 -9.56 4.84
C PRO A 276 19.74 -8.92 4.06
N PHE A 277 18.87 -8.19 4.75
CA PHE A 277 17.81 -7.40 4.14
C PHE A 277 18.41 -6.19 3.40
N ILE A 278 19.24 -5.38 4.04
CA ILE A 278 19.75 -4.15 3.40
C ILE A 278 20.78 -4.47 2.29
N TRP A 279 21.67 -5.43 2.53
CA TRP A 279 22.88 -5.66 1.73
C TRP A 279 22.89 -7.03 1.04
N ARG A 280 22.11 -7.18 -0.04
CA ARG A 280 22.02 -8.43 -0.80
C ARG A 280 23.36 -8.81 -1.44
N ARG A 281 23.79 -10.07 -1.28
CA ARG A 281 25.07 -10.57 -1.86
C ARG A 281 24.99 -10.84 -3.37
N TYR A 282 23.80 -11.13 -3.88
CA TYR A 282 23.57 -11.43 -5.29
C TYR A 282 22.72 -10.34 -5.92
N LEU A 283 23.10 -9.96 -7.13
CA LEU A 283 22.32 -9.07 -7.99
C LEU A 283 21.23 -9.95 -8.62
N ASP A 284 20.09 -10.02 -7.95
CA ASP A 284 18.90 -10.71 -8.44
C ASP A 284 18.01 -9.75 -9.23
N PHE A 285 16.98 -10.30 -9.89
CA PHE A 285 15.98 -9.48 -10.59
C PHE A 285 15.31 -8.45 -9.66
N ALA A 286 15.19 -8.76 -8.37
CA ALA A 286 14.65 -7.85 -7.36
C ALA A 286 15.55 -6.62 -7.16
N ALA A 287 16.88 -6.77 -7.12
CA ALA A 287 17.79 -5.63 -7.04
C ALA A 287 17.69 -4.69 -8.26
N ILE A 288 17.42 -5.23 -9.46
CA ILE A 288 17.15 -4.42 -10.66
C ILE A 288 15.82 -3.66 -10.52
N GLU A 289 14.79 -4.31 -9.96
CA GLU A 289 13.51 -3.67 -9.65
C GLU A 289 13.64 -2.58 -8.57
N ASP A 290 14.52 -2.73 -7.58
CA ASP A 290 14.82 -1.68 -6.57
C ASP A 290 15.29 -0.40 -7.26
N ILE A 291 16.24 -0.52 -8.18
CA ILE A 291 16.79 0.58 -8.98
C ILE A 291 15.68 1.23 -9.81
N GLN A 292 14.84 0.43 -10.47
CA GLN A 292 13.75 0.92 -11.30
C GLN A 292 12.61 1.55 -10.48
N SER A 293 12.34 1.07 -9.27
CA SER A 293 11.37 1.65 -8.34
C SER A 293 11.86 2.99 -7.82
N ILE A 294 13.13 3.09 -7.43
CA ILE A 294 13.75 4.35 -7.00
C ILE A 294 13.72 5.37 -8.14
N LYS A 295 14.08 4.96 -9.36
CA LYS A 295 13.96 5.81 -10.56
C LYS A 295 12.53 6.34 -10.73
N ARG A 296 11.51 5.47 -10.63
CA ARG A 296 10.09 5.89 -10.73
C ARG A 296 9.67 6.88 -9.63
N GLN A 297 10.04 6.64 -8.38
CA GLN A 297 9.72 7.54 -7.25
C GLN A 297 10.31 8.95 -7.41
N ILE A 298 11.49 9.07 -8.03
CA ILE A 298 12.14 10.38 -8.29
C ILE A 298 11.39 11.16 -9.36
N HIS A 299 11.01 10.49 -10.45
CA HIS A 299 10.27 11.10 -11.54
C HIS A 299 8.82 11.45 -11.15
N ALA A 300 8.29 10.81 -10.10
CA ALA A 300 6.93 11.01 -9.62
C ALA A 300 6.70 12.31 -8.84
N HIS A 301 7.75 12.84 -8.19
CA HIS A 301 7.58 13.78 -7.09
C HIS A 301 7.65 15.27 -7.44
N VAL A 302 7.49 15.65 -8.72
CA VAL A 302 7.03 16.97 -9.23
C VAL A 302 7.31 17.02 -10.75
N GLY A 303 6.38 17.65 -11.48
CA GLY A 303 6.22 17.53 -12.92
C GLY A 303 7.44 17.89 -13.78
N HIS A 304 7.33 17.50 -15.04
CA HIS A 304 8.24 17.74 -16.17
C HIS A 304 8.57 19.22 -16.47
N GLY A 305 8.51 20.11 -15.49
CA GLY A 305 8.99 21.48 -15.61
C GLY A 305 10.46 21.49 -15.98
N GLN A 306 10.81 22.29 -16.98
CA GLN A 306 12.20 22.63 -17.27
C GLN A 306 12.86 23.19 -16.00
N ILE A 307 14.19 23.08 -15.92
CA ILE A 307 14.94 23.76 -14.87
C ILE A 307 14.61 25.26 -14.97
N ALA A 308 13.94 25.75 -13.94
CA ALA A 308 13.62 27.15 -13.72
C ALA A 308 14.18 27.51 -12.36
N VAL A 309 14.49 28.79 -12.11
CA VAL A 309 15.01 29.23 -10.80
C VAL A 309 13.86 29.62 -9.86
N ALA A 310 12.95 30.48 -10.33
CA ALA A 310 11.79 30.90 -9.56
C ALA A 310 10.83 29.72 -9.35
N GLY A 311 10.43 29.46 -8.10
CA GLY A 311 9.52 28.35 -7.76
C GLY A 311 10.15 26.96 -7.76
N HIS A 312 11.44 26.81 -8.07
CA HIS A 312 12.08 25.50 -8.17
C HIS A 312 12.21 24.82 -6.82
N ASN A 313 11.84 23.54 -6.75
CA ASN A 313 12.07 22.73 -5.57
C ASN A 313 13.48 22.14 -5.61
N ILE A 314 14.39 22.67 -4.80
CA ILE A 314 15.82 22.28 -4.82
C ILE A 314 16.08 20.88 -4.24
N LYS A 315 15.08 20.24 -3.62
CA LYS A 315 15.18 18.89 -3.08
C LYS A 315 14.64 17.86 -4.05
N LEU A 316 13.41 18.06 -4.51
CA LEU A 316 12.64 17.10 -5.32
C LEU A 316 12.67 17.40 -6.81
N GLY A 317 12.96 18.64 -7.20
CA GLY A 317 13.06 19.05 -8.59
C GLY A 317 14.26 18.43 -9.30
N ARG A 318 14.22 18.48 -10.62
CA ARG A 318 15.25 17.94 -11.50
C ARG A 318 16.62 18.58 -11.20
N GLY A 319 17.64 17.75 -11.00
CA GLY A 319 18.96 18.19 -10.56
C GLY A 319 19.07 18.53 -9.07
N GLY A 320 18.02 18.26 -8.27
CA GLY A 320 17.97 18.58 -6.85
C GLY A 320 18.77 17.64 -5.95
N ILE A 321 18.74 17.93 -4.65
CA ILE A 321 19.47 17.19 -3.60
C ILE A 321 19.18 15.68 -3.66
N ARG A 322 17.91 15.31 -3.89
CA ARG A 322 17.46 13.92 -3.89
C ARG A 322 18.09 13.09 -5.01
N GLU A 323 18.37 13.68 -6.18
CA GLU A 323 19.08 12.97 -7.25
C GLU A 323 20.52 12.61 -6.86
N ILE A 324 21.21 13.49 -6.11
CA ILE A 324 22.55 13.22 -5.59
C ILE A 324 22.52 12.10 -4.53
N GLU A 325 21.56 12.15 -3.61
CA GLU A 325 21.36 11.10 -2.60
C GLU A 325 21.12 9.74 -3.27
N PHE A 326 20.25 9.70 -4.27
CA PHE A 326 19.93 8.47 -4.97
C PHE A 326 21.05 7.98 -5.89
N PHE A 327 21.84 8.88 -6.50
CA PHE A 327 23.03 8.50 -7.25
C PHE A 327 23.97 7.65 -6.39
N ALA A 328 24.19 8.05 -5.13
CA ALA A 328 24.98 7.28 -4.18
C ALA A 328 24.24 6.01 -3.71
N GLN A 329 23.03 6.15 -3.16
CA GLN A 329 22.29 5.05 -2.53
C GLN A 329 21.97 3.89 -3.48
N THR A 330 21.64 4.19 -4.75
CA THR A 330 21.38 3.16 -5.76
C THR A 330 22.59 2.24 -5.92
N GLN A 331 23.78 2.82 -5.99
CA GLN A 331 25.03 2.06 -6.12
C GLN A 331 25.37 1.32 -4.82
N GLN A 332 25.08 1.91 -3.65
CA GLN A 332 25.23 1.22 -2.37
C GLN A 332 24.35 -0.03 -2.26
N LEU A 333 23.09 0.03 -2.72
CA LEU A 333 22.20 -1.14 -2.72
C LEU A 333 22.71 -2.25 -3.65
N ILE A 334 23.25 -1.88 -4.81
CA ILE A 334 23.78 -2.83 -5.79
C ILE A 334 25.06 -3.50 -5.30
N LEU A 335 25.99 -2.72 -4.74
CA LEU A 335 27.36 -3.15 -4.51
C LEU A 335 27.67 -3.42 -3.03
N GLY A 336 26.95 -2.80 -2.10
CA GLY A 336 27.21 -2.83 -0.66
C GLY A 336 27.15 -4.22 -0.03
N GLY A 337 26.44 -5.18 -0.65
CA GLY A 337 26.48 -6.59 -0.25
C GLY A 337 27.86 -7.22 -0.38
N ARG A 338 28.60 -6.88 -1.43
CA ARG A 338 29.94 -7.43 -1.74
C ARG A 338 31.09 -6.51 -1.30
N HIS A 339 30.82 -5.21 -1.20
CA HIS A 339 31.79 -4.18 -0.85
C HIS A 339 31.35 -3.47 0.45
N PRO A 340 31.72 -4.00 1.64
CA PRO A 340 31.30 -3.40 2.92
C PRO A 340 31.75 -1.96 3.12
N GLY A 341 32.84 -1.54 2.47
CA GLY A 341 33.32 -0.15 2.48
C GLY A 341 32.32 0.86 1.89
N LEU A 342 31.36 0.40 1.08
CA LEU A 342 30.31 1.25 0.52
C LEU A 342 29.13 1.49 1.46
N ARG A 343 29.08 0.86 2.65
CA ARG A 343 27.95 0.95 3.59
C ARG A 343 27.99 2.22 4.45
N VAL A 344 28.52 3.31 3.90
CA VAL A 344 28.65 4.60 4.58
C VAL A 344 27.30 5.33 4.57
N PRO A 345 26.76 5.76 5.72
CA PRO A 345 25.45 6.42 5.76
C PRO A 345 25.39 7.77 5.06
N SER A 346 26.45 8.58 5.15
CA SER A 346 26.46 9.94 4.61
C SER A 346 26.59 9.94 3.09
N THR A 347 25.88 10.86 2.42
CA THR A 347 25.85 10.93 0.96
C THR A 347 27.23 11.23 0.40
N GLN A 348 27.93 12.20 0.99
CA GLN A 348 29.28 12.56 0.56
C GLN A 348 30.31 11.46 0.86
N GLY A 349 30.18 10.75 1.97
CA GLY A 349 31.06 9.62 2.30
C GLY A 349 30.83 8.42 1.39
N ALA A 350 29.59 8.17 0.98
CA ALA A 350 29.26 7.16 -0.02
C ALA A 350 29.89 7.50 -1.38
N LEU A 351 29.85 8.77 -1.82
CA LEU A 351 30.52 9.21 -3.05
C LEU A 351 32.04 8.99 -2.98
N GLU A 352 32.68 9.28 -1.84
CA GLU A 352 34.11 9.02 -1.64
C GLU A 352 34.43 7.52 -1.68
N ALA A 353 33.61 6.69 -1.03
CA ALA A 353 33.79 5.24 -1.03
C ALA A 353 33.63 4.65 -2.45
N LEU A 354 32.70 5.17 -3.25
CA LEU A 354 32.51 4.77 -4.64
C LEU A 354 33.72 5.11 -5.52
N VAL A 355 34.39 6.23 -5.27
CA VAL A 355 35.66 6.57 -5.93
C VAL A 355 36.78 5.62 -5.50
N GLY A 356 36.87 5.33 -4.19
CA GLY A 356 37.86 4.39 -3.65
C GLY A 356 37.77 2.98 -4.24
N GLU A 357 36.56 2.54 -4.59
CA GLU A 357 36.28 1.26 -5.24
C GLU A 357 36.32 1.33 -6.79
N GLY A 358 36.68 2.47 -7.38
CA GLY A 358 36.76 2.66 -8.83
C GLY A 358 35.41 2.58 -9.56
N ARG A 359 34.30 2.83 -8.86
CA ARG A 359 32.93 2.77 -9.41
C ARG A 359 32.46 4.10 -9.96
N VAL A 360 32.99 5.20 -9.42
CA VAL A 360 32.72 6.58 -9.84
C VAL A 360 34.05 7.27 -10.07
N GLU A 361 34.16 8.03 -11.15
CA GLU A 361 35.36 8.81 -11.42
C GLU A 361 35.52 9.95 -10.39
N ALA A 362 36.75 10.22 -9.98
CA ALA A 362 37.02 11.26 -8.98
C ALA A 362 36.44 12.65 -9.33
N PRO A 363 36.50 13.13 -10.59
CA PRO A 363 35.88 14.41 -10.97
C PRO A 363 34.37 14.45 -10.73
N VAL A 364 33.66 13.36 -11.02
CA VAL A 364 32.20 13.26 -10.81
C VAL A 364 31.85 13.41 -9.34
N ALA A 365 32.55 12.70 -8.45
CA ALA A 365 32.32 12.81 -7.01
C ALA A 365 32.66 14.21 -6.47
N VAL A 366 33.73 14.84 -6.97
CA VAL A 366 34.09 16.21 -6.58
C VAL A 366 32.98 17.20 -6.95
N GLU A 367 32.45 17.10 -8.16
CA GLU A 367 31.36 17.95 -8.64
C GLU A 367 30.07 17.73 -7.86
N LEU A 368 29.63 16.47 -7.70
CA LEU A 368 28.42 16.15 -6.95
C LEU A 368 28.50 16.60 -5.48
N LYS A 369 29.68 16.48 -4.84
CA LYS A 369 29.87 16.97 -3.47
C LYS A 369 29.81 18.49 -3.40
N ARG A 370 30.40 19.21 -4.37
CA ARG A 370 30.30 20.68 -4.45
C ARG A 370 28.84 21.11 -4.60
N ASP A 371 28.13 20.48 -5.53
CA ASP A 371 26.75 20.80 -5.88
C ASP A 371 25.80 20.46 -4.71
N TYR A 372 26.02 19.33 -4.04
CA TYR A 372 25.32 18.97 -2.81
C TYR A 372 25.49 20.03 -1.72
N ARG A 373 26.73 20.47 -1.45
CA ARG A 373 26.97 21.52 -0.45
C ARG A 373 26.30 22.84 -0.80
N TYR A 374 26.32 23.22 -2.08
CA TYR A 374 25.63 24.42 -2.55
C TYR A 374 24.12 24.33 -2.33
N LEU A 375 23.49 23.24 -2.75
CA LEU A 375 22.05 23.04 -2.60
C LEU A 375 21.63 22.95 -1.13
N ARG A 376 22.46 22.34 -0.28
CA ARG A 376 22.22 22.28 1.18
C ARG A 376 22.33 23.65 1.84
N MET A 377 23.33 24.45 1.47
CA MET A 377 23.44 25.84 1.92
C MET A 377 22.23 26.68 1.47
N LEU A 378 21.78 26.51 0.22
CA LEU A 378 20.56 27.15 -0.28
C LEU A 378 19.33 26.72 0.52
N GLU A 379 19.19 25.42 0.79
CA GLU A 379 18.12 24.89 1.66
C GLU A 379 18.16 25.54 3.05
N HIS A 380 19.34 25.70 3.64
CA HIS A 380 19.48 26.39 4.92
C HIS A 380 18.97 27.83 4.85
N ARG A 381 19.40 28.61 3.85
CA ARG A 381 18.99 30.02 3.70
C ARG A 381 17.48 30.14 3.50
N LEU A 382 16.89 29.28 2.67
CA LEU A 382 15.44 29.23 2.47
C LEU A 382 14.69 28.97 3.78
N GLN A 383 15.16 28.03 4.61
CA GLN A 383 14.53 27.68 5.88
C GLN A 383 14.72 28.76 6.96
N MET A 384 15.91 29.37 7.01
CA MET A 384 16.29 30.37 8.03
C MET A 384 15.46 31.65 7.98
N VAL A 385 14.85 32.02 6.85
CA VAL A 385 14.11 33.28 6.74
C VAL A 385 13.00 33.35 7.81
N GLU A 386 12.22 32.27 7.97
CA GLU A 386 11.08 32.21 8.90
C GLU A 386 10.99 30.90 9.74
N ASP A 387 12.04 30.07 9.78
CA ASP A 387 12.01 28.70 10.35
C ASP A 387 10.89 27.84 9.72
N GLN A 388 10.86 27.82 8.39
CA GLN A 388 9.86 27.08 7.60
C GLN A 388 10.46 25.84 6.95
N GLN A 389 9.66 24.76 6.90
CA GLN A 389 9.99 23.54 6.17
C GLN A 389 9.72 23.75 4.66
N THR A 390 10.53 24.60 4.04
CA THR A 390 10.45 24.89 2.60
C THR A 390 11.68 24.34 1.88
N HIS A 391 11.44 23.86 0.66
CA HIS A 391 12.46 23.41 -0.29
C HIS A 391 12.37 24.18 -1.61
N SER A 392 11.46 25.15 -1.71
CA SER A 392 11.20 25.87 -2.95
C SER A 392 11.81 27.26 -2.89
N VAL A 393 12.52 27.63 -3.96
CA VAL A 393 12.90 29.02 -4.21
C VAL A 393 11.63 29.85 -4.39
N PRO A 394 11.54 31.08 -3.85
CA PRO A 394 10.37 31.93 -4.05
C PRO A 394 10.02 32.13 -5.52
N GLY A 395 8.72 32.23 -5.83
CA GLY A 395 8.25 32.49 -7.20
C GLY A 395 8.34 33.95 -7.62
N SER A 396 8.43 34.89 -6.67
CA SER A 396 8.52 36.32 -6.94
C SER A 396 9.96 36.77 -7.19
N ALA A 397 10.13 37.77 -8.07
CA ALA A 397 11.45 38.35 -8.36
C ALA A 397 12.14 38.92 -7.11
N GLU A 398 11.38 39.58 -6.24
CA GLU A 398 11.87 40.10 -4.95
C GLU A 398 12.34 38.98 -4.02
N GLY A 399 11.57 37.88 -3.94
CA GLY A 399 11.94 36.73 -3.12
C GLY A 399 13.21 36.04 -3.63
N VAL A 400 13.38 35.93 -4.95
CA VAL A 400 14.63 35.42 -5.56
C VAL A 400 15.80 36.36 -5.24
N ALA A 401 15.61 37.68 -5.36
CA ALA A 401 16.64 38.67 -5.03
C ALA A 401 17.06 38.62 -3.55
N HIS A 402 16.09 38.41 -2.65
CA HIS A 402 16.36 38.23 -1.23
C HIS A 402 17.23 37.00 -0.96
N ILE A 403 16.86 35.84 -1.52
CA ILE A 403 17.64 34.61 -1.34
C ILE A 403 19.01 34.71 -2.01
N ALA A 404 19.13 35.36 -3.17
CA ALA A 404 20.40 35.64 -3.81
C ALA A 404 21.33 36.48 -2.91
N CYS A 405 20.80 37.55 -2.33
CA CYS A 405 21.51 38.39 -1.35
C CYS A 405 21.95 37.56 -0.13
N PHE A 406 21.05 36.74 0.42
CA PHE A 406 21.34 35.95 1.61
C PHE A 406 22.33 34.80 1.36
N MET A 407 22.39 34.29 0.13
CA MET A 407 23.42 33.36 -0.35
C MET A 407 24.76 34.06 -0.66
N GLY A 408 24.80 35.40 -0.62
CA GLY A 408 25.97 36.22 -0.86
C GLY A 408 26.35 36.38 -2.34
N HIS A 409 25.36 36.32 -3.25
CA HIS A 409 25.54 36.67 -4.65
C HIS A 409 25.39 38.18 -4.87
N ASP A 410 26.10 38.72 -5.86
CA ASP A 410 26.06 40.15 -6.20
C ASP A 410 24.71 40.55 -6.82
N SER A 411 24.06 39.62 -7.53
CA SER A 411 22.76 39.86 -8.14
C SER A 411 21.88 38.60 -8.20
N ALA A 412 20.58 38.80 -8.38
CA ALA A 412 19.63 37.72 -8.65
C ALA A 412 19.96 36.94 -9.94
N ALA A 413 20.58 37.61 -10.93
CA ALA A 413 20.99 36.98 -12.19
C ALA A 413 22.18 36.03 -11.99
N ASP A 414 23.17 36.43 -11.20
CA ASP A 414 24.34 35.59 -10.89
C ASP A 414 23.92 34.34 -10.11
N PHE A 415 23.04 34.52 -9.12
CA PHE A 415 22.44 33.41 -8.37
C PHE A 415 21.68 32.46 -9.31
N ALA A 416 20.86 33.00 -10.21
CA ALA A 416 20.08 32.21 -11.15
C ALA A 416 20.96 31.40 -12.10
N ALA A 417 22.04 32.00 -12.62
CA ALA A 417 22.99 31.32 -13.49
C ALA A 417 23.73 30.19 -12.75
N GLU A 418 24.21 30.44 -11.53
CA GLU A 418 24.90 29.43 -10.73
C GLU A 418 23.98 28.28 -10.31
N LEU A 419 22.75 28.58 -9.85
CA LEU A 419 21.79 27.53 -9.49
C LEU A 419 21.42 26.67 -10.71
N THR A 420 21.19 27.30 -11.87
CA THR A 420 20.88 26.56 -13.12
C THR A 420 22.03 25.63 -13.48
N ARG A 421 23.28 26.13 -13.44
CA ARG A 421 24.49 25.33 -13.69
C ARG A 421 24.61 24.14 -12.73
N VAL A 422 24.31 24.34 -11.45
CA VAL A 422 24.32 23.28 -10.43
C VAL A 422 23.27 22.21 -10.74
N LEU A 423 22.02 22.61 -11.01
CA LEU A 423 20.92 21.69 -11.30
C LEU A 423 21.18 20.89 -12.59
N GLU A 424 21.64 21.55 -13.66
CA GLU A 424 21.99 20.89 -14.92
C GLU A 424 23.15 19.89 -14.75
N ASN A 425 24.15 20.22 -13.93
CA ASN A 425 25.28 19.33 -13.70
C ASN A 425 24.86 18.05 -12.97
N VAL A 426 24.07 18.19 -11.90
CA VAL A 426 23.51 17.05 -11.15
C VAL A 426 22.67 16.18 -12.06
N GLN A 427 21.78 16.81 -12.83
CA GLN A 427 20.90 16.13 -13.78
C GLN A 427 21.70 15.36 -14.84
N GLY A 428 22.79 15.94 -15.36
CA GLY A 428 23.65 15.29 -16.34
C GLY A 428 24.36 14.05 -15.79
N HIS A 429 24.92 14.13 -14.57
CA HIS A 429 25.51 12.97 -13.90
C HIS A 429 24.48 11.87 -13.60
N TYR A 430 23.31 12.28 -13.13
CA TYR A 430 22.23 11.35 -12.85
C TYR A 430 21.74 10.64 -14.12
N ALA A 431 21.51 11.37 -15.22
CA ALA A 431 21.07 10.79 -16.48
C ALA A 431 22.06 9.74 -17.01
N ARG A 432 23.36 10.05 -17.02
CA ARG A 432 24.42 9.12 -17.46
C ARG A 432 24.43 7.80 -16.69
N LEU A 433 24.07 7.79 -15.41
CA LEU A 433 23.96 6.57 -14.61
C LEU A 433 22.88 5.61 -15.14
N PHE A 434 21.86 6.13 -15.84
CA PHE A 434 20.67 5.38 -16.28
C PHE A 434 20.48 5.30 -17.80
N GLU A 435 21.43 5.80 -18.61
CA GLU A 435 21.35 5.83 -20.09
C GLU A 435 21.18 4.45 -20.75
N SER A 436 21.49 3.35 -20.05
CA SER A 436 21.36 1.97 -20.57
C SER A 436 20.08 1.23 -20.12
N GLY A 437 19.18 1.88 -19.39
CA GLY A 437 17.93 1.27 -18.92
C GLY A 437 16.74 1.60 -19.83
N PRO A 438 15.74 0.70 -19.98
CA PRO A 438 14.52 1.04 -20.71
C PRO A 438 13.86 2.29 -20.10
N ASP A 439 13.35 3.17 -20.96
CA ASP A 439 12.53 4.30 -20.52
C ASP A 439 11.26 3.76 -19.87
N LEU A 440 11.09 4.06 -18.59
CA LEU A 440 10.01 3.56 -17.73
C LEU A 440 8.84 4.54 -17.60
N VAL A 441 8.87 5.63 -18.38
CA VAL A 441 7.70 6.47 -18.57
C VAL A 441 6.81 5.71 -19.55
N SER A 442 5.85 4.93 -19.04
CA SER A 442 4.78 4.45 -19.90
C SER A 442 4.07 5.67 -20.48
N ALA A 443 3.53 5.54 -21.69
CA ALA A 443 2.78 6.60 -22.37
C ALA A 443 1.51 7.06 -21.62
N GLU A 444 1.25 6.52 -20.42
CA GLU A 444 -0.03 6.53 -19.72
C GLU A 444 0.01 7.31 -18.39
N GLY A 445 1.15 7.91 -18.01
CA GLY A 445 1.29 8.78 -16.84
C GLY A 445 2.07 8.15 -15.67
N ASN A 446 2.15 8.90 -14.56
CA ASN A 446 2.93 8.50 -13.38
C ASN A 446 2.08 7.66 -12.41
N LEU A 447 2.53 6.44 -12.11
CA LEU A 447 1.85 5.47 -11.23
C LEU A 447 2.83 4.94 -10.18
N VAL A 448 2.81 5.54 -8.98
CA VAL A 448 3.66 5.15 -7.85
C VAL A 448 2.83 4.72 -6.65
N PHE A 449 2.95 3.43 -6.32
CA PHE A 449 2.29 2.80 -5.18
C PHE A 449 3.27 2.28 -4.14
N THR A 450 4.57 2.48 -4.35
CA THR A 450 5.62 2.11 -3.39
C THR A 450 5.99 3.38 -2.61
N GLY A 451 5.61 3.49 -1.34
CA GLY A 451 5.86 4.68 -0.54
C GLY A 451 4.91 4.80 0.65
N VAL A 452 5.23 5.72 1.57
CA VAL A 452 4.45 5.91 2.81
C VAL A 452 3.30 6.92 2.65
N GLU A 453 3.43 7.85 1.70
CA GLU A 453 2.41 8.85 1.39
C GLU A 453 1.70 8.56 0.06
N GLU A 454 0.49 9.12 -0.08
CA GLU A 454 -0.21 9.19 -1.36
C GLU A 454 0.49 10.17 -2.30
N ASP A 455 0.90 9.68 -3.46
CA ASP A 455 1.49 10.51 -4.52
C ASP A 455 0.38 11.29 -5.26
N PRO A 456 0.36 12.64 -5.22
CA PRO A 456 -0.71 13.43 -5.83
C PRO A 456 -0.81 13.25 -7.34
N GLU A 457 0.31 13.02 -8.04
CA GLU A 457 0.32 12.77 -9.48
C GLU A 457 -0.27 11.40 -9.81
N THR A 458 -0.02 10.37 -8.99
CA THR A 458 -0.69 9.07 -9.11
C THR A 458 -2.20 9.20 -8.99
N LEU A 459 -2.69 10.02 -8.06
CA LEU A 459 -4.13 10.29 -7.93
C LEU A 459 -4.70 10.98 -9.19
N LYS A 460 -3.98 11.96 -9.74
CA LYS A 460 -4.37 12.61 -11.01
C LYS A 460 -4.38 11.64 -12.18
N THR A 461 -3.37 10.77 -12.30
CA THR A 461 -3.31 9.73 -13.34
C THR A 461 -4.50 8.79 -13.20
N LEU A 462 -4.83 8.31 -11.99
CA LEU A 462 -6.01 7.46 -11.76
C LEU A 462 -7.31 8.17 -12.13
N THR A 463 -7.47 9.45 -11.79
CA THR A 463 -8.63 10.24 -12.23
C THR A 463 -8.68 10.37 -13.76
N ALA A 464 -7.55 10.60 -14.42
CA ALA A 464 -7.46 10.67 -15.88
C ALA A 464 -7.76 9.32 -16.57
N MET A 465 -7.51 8.20 -15.89
CA MET A 465 -7.90 6.86 -16.33
C MET A 465 -9.41 6.58 -16.15
N GLY A 466 -10.16 7.45 -15.46
CA GLY A 466 -11.61 7.30 -15.28
C GLY A 466 -12.06 6.77 -13.91
N PHE A 467 -11.15 6.60 -12.94
CA PHE A 467 -11.52 6.22 -11.57
C PHE A 467 -12.10 7.41 -10.80
N GLY A 468 -13.31 7.27 -10.27
CA GLY A 468 -13.99 8.26 -9.44
C GLY A 468 -13.45 8.32 -8.01
N TYR A 469 -12.88 7.22 -7.50
CA TYR A 469 -12.30 7.14 -6.15
C TYR A 469 -10.80 6.78 -6.18
N PRO A 470 -9.93 7.65 -6.72
CA PRO A 470 -8.50 7.35 -6.93
C PRO A 470 -7.74 7.04 -5.63
N ALA A 471 -8.09 7.68 -4.51
CA ALA A 471 -7.45 7.41 -3.22
C ALA A 471 -7.74 6.00 -2.71
N HIS A 472 -8.97 5.50 -2.92
CA HIS A 472 -9.36 4.14 -2.55
C HIS A 472 -8.57 3.10 -3.38
N VAL A 473 -8.50 3.31 -4.69
CA VAL A 473 -7.69 2.48 -5.61
C VAL A 473 -6.22 2.46 -5.19
N SER A 474 -5.65 3.64 -4.93
CA SER A 474 -4.26 3.79 -4.50
C SER A 474 -3.98 3.07 -3.17
N ALA A 475 -4.88 3.20 -2.19
CA ALA A 475 -4.76 2.55 -0.90
C ALA A 475 -4.85 1.03 -0.98
N ALA A 476 -5.76 0.49 -1.80
CA ALA A 476 -5.88 -0.95 -2.02
C ALA A 476 -4.63 -1.55 -2.67
N ILE A 477 -4.12 -0.91 -3.75
CA ILE A 477 -2.89 -1.34 -4.42
C ILE A 477 -1.68 -1.28 -3.47
N ARG A 478 -1.57 -0.22 -2.64
CA ARG A 478 -0.57 -0.19 -1.56
C ARG A 478 -0.73 -1.37 -0.63
N GLY A 479 -1.96 -1.70 -0.21
CA GLY A 479 -2.24 -2.86 0.63
C GLY A 479 -1.78 -4.18 0.00
N TRP A 480 -1.96 -4.33 -1.32
CA TRP A 480 -1.45 -5.47 -2.08
C TRP A 480 0.08 -5.54 -2.06
N HIS A 481 0.77 -4.41 -2.31
CA HIS A 481 2.23 -4.35 -2.22
C HIS A 481 2.75 -4.63 -0.81
N HIS A 482 2.01 -4.28 0.23
CA HIS A 482 2.36 -4.63 1.61
C HIS A 482 1.96 -6.06 1.98
N GLY A 483 1.48 -6.89 1.06
CA GLY A 483 1.17 -8.29 1.35
C GLY A 483 -0.04 -8.51 2.27
N ARG A 484 -0.93 -7.51 2.41
CA ARG A 484 -2.08 -7.59 3.33
C ARG A 484 -3.13 -8.62 2.93
N ILE A 485 -3.10 -9.07 1.67
CA ILE A 485 -3.95 -10.16 1.18
C ILE A 485 -3.11 -11.42 0.95
N ARG A 486 -3.70 -12.59 1.19
CA ARG A 486 -3.01 -13.89 1.12
C ARG A 486 -2.35 -14.14 -0.25
N ALA A 487 -3.00 -13.68 -1.32
CA ALA A 487 -2.47 -13.77 -2.67
C ALA A 487 -1.13 -13.01 -2.86
N MET A 488 -0.85 -11.99 -2.03
CA MET A 488 0.37 -11.17 -2.05
C MET A 488 1.35 -11.52 -0.92
N ALA A 489 1.18 -12.66 -0.25
CA ALA A 489 2.01 -13.03 0.89
C ALA A 489 3.49 -13.22 0.50
N SER A 490 3.78 -13.75 -0.70
CA SER A 490 5.14 -13.99 -1.15
C SER A 490 5.76 -12.78 -1.85
N GLN A 491 7.08 -12.62 -1.70
CA GLN A 491 7.84 -11.61 -2.43
C GLN A 491 7.62 -11.73 -3.94
N ARG A 492 7.65 -12.96 -4.47
CA ARG A 492 7.45 -13.22 -5.91
C ARG A 492 6.10 -12.72 -6.42
N ALA A 493 5.01 -12.88 -5.66
CA ALA A 493 3.70 -12.37 -6.06
C ALA A 493 3.71 -10.84 -6.17
N ARG A 494 4.33 -10.15 -5.22
CA ARG A 494 4.44 -8.68 -5.19
C ARG A 494 5.33 -8.13 -6.31
N GLU A 495 6.40 -8.82 -6.65
CA GLU A 495 7.26 -8.47 -7.81
C GLU A 495 6.46 -8.56 -9.12
N LEU A 496 5.74 -9.67 -9.33
CA LEU A 496 4.90 -9.85 -10.51
C LEU A 496 3.77 -8.80 -10.56
N LEU A 497 3.12 -8.53 -9.43
CA LEU A 497 2.11 -7.50 -9.30
C LEU A 497 2.65 -6.14 -9.75
N THR A 498 3.84 -5.74 -9.27
CA THR A 498 4.47 -4.45 -9.60
C THR A 498 4.59 -4.22 -11.11
N LYS A 499 4.85 -5.28 -11.89
CA LYS A 499 4.92 -5.21 -13.36
C LYS A 499 3.55 -5.11 -14.01
N LEU A 500 2.54 -5.72 -13.39
CA LEU A 500 1.21 -5.85 -13.94
C LEU A 500 0.28 -4.68 -13.58
N ILE A 501 0.57 -3.91 -12.52
CA ILE A 501 -0.31 -2.81 -12.07
C ILE A 501 -0.74 -1.87 -13.21
N PRO A 502 0.14 -1.34 -14.07
CA PRO A 502 -0.30 -0.45 -15.16
C PRO A 502 -1.29 -1.14 -16.10
N VAL A 503 -1.03 -2.40 -16.45
CA VAL A 503 -1.87 -3.18 -17.36
C VAL A 503 -3.20 -3.56 -16.69
N ILE A 504 -3.19 -3.91 -15.40
CA ILE A 504 -4.39 -4.18 -14.61
C ILE A 504 -5.27 -2.94 -14.54
N LEU A 505 -4.69 -1.79 -14.18
CA LEU A 505 -5.44 -0.54 -14.09
C LEU A 505 -6.03 -0.14 -15.43
N LYS A 506 -5.29 -0.31 -16.53
CA LYS A 506 -5.78 -0.04 -17.88
C LYS A 506 -6.95 -0.95 -18.27
N ALA A 507 -6.85 -2.25 -17.97
CA ALA A 507 -7.91 -3.21 -18.27
C ALA A 507 -9.20 -2.90 -17.47
N LEU A 508 -9.05 -2.56 -16.19
CA LEU A 508 -10.18 -2.19 -15.32
C LEU A 508 -10.79 -0.83 -15.68
N ALA A 509 -9.96 0.13 -16.08
CA ALA A 509 -10.41 1.43 -16.59
C ALA A 509 -11.25 1.32 -17.87
N GLY A 510 -11.05 0.26 -18.66
CA GLY A 510 -11.86 -0.03 -19.84
C GLY A 510 -13.24 -0.63 -19.54
N ALA A 511 -13.56 -0.94 -18.29
CA ALA A 511 -14.87 -1.46 -17.91
C ALA A 511 -15.97 -0.39 -17.95
N ALA A 512 -17.24 -0.80 -17.97
CA ALA A 512 -18.39 0.12 -17.95
C ALA A 512 -18.43 1.00 -16.69
N ASP A 513 -17.99 0.46 -15.55
CA ASP A 513 -17.77 1.18 -14.29
C ASP A 513 -16.41 0.75 -13.71
N PRO A 514 -15.36 1.58 -13.86
CA PRO A 514 -14.01 1.27 -13.38
C PRO A 514 -13.91 1.02 -11.87
N ASP A 515 -14.66 1.77 -11.05
CA ASP A 515 -14.59 1.66 -9.59
C ASP A 515 -15.26 0.37 -9.09
N VAL A 516 -16.39 -0.01 -9.70
CA VAL A 516 -17.04 -1.31 -9.44
C VAL A 516 -16.15 -2.45 -9.91
N ALA A 517 -15.56 -2.36 -11.10
CA ALA A 517 -14.66 -3.38 -11.62
C ALA A 517 -13.43 -3.55 -10.72
N PHE A 518 -12.81 -2.45 -10.27
CA PHE A 518 -11.70 -2.49 -9.33
C PHE A 518 -12.09 -3.14 -8.00
N THR A 519 -13.23 -2.76 -7.43
CA THR A 519 -13.71 -3.32 -6.16
C THR A 519 -13.97 -4.83 -6.26
N GLN A 520 -14.52 -5.30 -7.38
CA GLN A 520 -14.73 -6.73 -7.63
C GLN A 520 -13.39 -7.47 -7.83
N PHE A 521 -12.45 -6.83 -8.52
CA PHE A 521 -11.11 -7.38 -8.73
C PHE A 521 -10.31 -7.49 -7.42
N ASP A 522 -10.37 -6.48 -6.56
CA ASP A 522 -9.79 -6.51 -5.21
C ASP A 522 -10.34 -7.67 -4.37
N ARG A 523 -11.67 -7.83 -4.36
CA ARG A 523 -12.32 -8.95 -3.67
C ARG A 523 -11.91 -10.31 -4.24
N PHE A 524 -11.82 -10.40 -5.57
CA PHE A 524 -11.34 -11.60 -6.26
C PHE A 524 -9.90 -11.94 -5.82
N LEU A 525 -8.96 -10.99 -5.88
CA LEU A 525 -7.59 -11.21 -5.41
C LEU A 525 -7.54 -11.60 -3.92
N SER A 526 -8.36 -10.97 -3.09
CA SER A 526 -8.44 -11.24 -1.65
C SER A 526 -8.89 -12.67 -1.31
N SER A 527 -9.64 -13.30 -2.21
CA SER A 527 -10.13 -14.67 -2.04
C SER A 527 -9.15 -15.75 -2.50
N LEU A 528 -8.12 -15.38 -3.27
CA LEU A 528 -7.17 -16.34 -3.83
C LEU A 528 -6.19 -16.85 -2.76
N PRO A 529 -5.85 -18.16 -2.79
CA PRO A 529 -4.87 -18.72 -1.86
C PRO A 529 -3.43 -18.27 -2.18
N SER A 530 -3.14 -17.92 -3.44
CA SER A 530 -1.85 -17.45 -3.92
C SER A 530 -2.02 -16.67 -5.23
N GLY A 531 -1.27 -15.56 -5.40
CA GLY A 531 -1.29 -14.76 -6.62
C GLY A 531 -0.24 -15.14 -7.67
N VAL A 532 0.79 -15.92 -7.30
CA VAL A 532 1.96 -16.17 -8.17
C VAL A 532 1.56 -16.81 -9.51
N GLN A 533 0.72 -17.83 -9.47
CA GLN A 533 0.30 -18.57 -10.67
C GLN A 533 -0.52 -17.69 -11.60
N LEU A 534 -1.51 -16.95 -11.06
CA LEU A 534 -2.35 -16.03 -11.82
C LEU A 534 -1.54 -14.92 -12.48
N PHE A 535 -0.63 -14.30 -11.73
CA PHE A 535 0.18 -13.22 -12.28
C PHE A 535 1.21 -13.70 -13.31
N SER A 536 1.76 -14.89 -13.10
CA SER A 536 2.62 -15.52 -14.12
C SER A 536 1.83 -15.76 -15.41
N LEU A 537 0.56 -16.16 -15.31
CA LEU A 537 -0.33 -16.32 -16.45
C LEU A 537 -0.63 -14.97 -17.14
N PHE A 538 -0.87 -13.89 -16.40
CA PHE A 538 -1.06 -12.56 -17.00
C PHE A 538 0.15 -12.06 -17.77
N LEU A 539 1.36 -12.29 -17.24
CA LEU A 539 2.58 -11.94 -17.97
C LEU A 539 2.77 -12.79 -19.22
N ALA A 540 2.43 -14.09 -19.16
CA ALA A 540 2.55 -14.98 -20.29
C ALA A 540 1.47 -14.72 -21.36
N ARG A 541 0.27 -14.29 -20.95
CA ARG A 541 -0.90 -14.05 -21.82
C ARG A 541 -1.64 -12.76 -21.40
N PRO A 542 -1.16 -11.57 -21.82
CA PRO A 542 -1.76 -10.30 -21.43
C PRO A 542 -3.25 -10.17 -21.79
N GLN A 543 -3.68 -10.75 -22.91
CA GLN A 543 -5.08 -10.74 -23.37
C GLN A 543 -6.04 -11.42 -22.38
N PHE A 544 -5.53 -12.36 -21.57
CA PHE A 544 -6.33 -13.03 -20.55
C PHE A 544 -6.73 -12.09 -19.41
N LEU A 545 -5.91 -11.08 -19.12
CA LEU A 545 -6.22 -10.06 -18.12
C LEU A 545 -7.42 -9.22 -18.55
N ASP A 546 -7.51 -8.86 -19.84
CA ASP A 546 -8.65 -8.09 -20.37
C ASP A 546 -9.96 -8.87 -20.25
N LEU A 547 -9.93 -10.18 -20.58
CA LEU A 547 -11.07 -11.09 -20.38
C LEU A 547 -11.48 -11.14 -18.91
N LEU A 548 -10.51 -11.34 -18.01
CA LEU A 548 -10.77 -11.40 -16.58
C LEU A 548 -11.33 -10.08 -16.03
N ALA A 549 -10.79 -8.94 -16.47
CA ALA A 549 -11.30 -7.62 -16.09
C ALA A 549 -12.75 -7.43 -16.53
N ARG A 550 -13.13 -7.90 -17.73
CA ARG A 550 -14.53 -7.87 -18.19
C ARG A 550 -15.43 -8.82 -17.40
N ILE A 551 -15.01 -10.07 -17.16
CA ILE A 551 -15.79 -11.05 -16.38
C ILE A 551 -16.03 -10.55 -14.95
N VAL A 552 -14.96 -10.09 -14.29
CA VAL A 552 -15.00 -9.60 -12.91
C VAL A 552 -15.69 -8.24 -12.83
N GLY A 553 -15.59 -7.40 -13.86
CA GLY A 553 -16.30 -6.12 -13.93
C GLY A 553 -17.80 -6.28 -14.20
N ALA A 554 -18.23 -7.35 -14.89
CA ALA A 554 -19.61 -7.52 -15.32
C ALA A 554 -20.58 -7.83 -14.16
N THR A 555 -20.30 -8.86 -13.34
CA THR A 555 -21.21 -9.23 -12.23
C THR A 555 -20.50 -9.85 -11.02
N PRO A 556 -20.96 -9.56 -9.78
CA PRO A 556 -20.42 -10.17 -8.57
C PRO A 556 -20.52 -11.70 -8.55
N ARG A 557 -21.52 -12.27 -9.23
CA ARG A 557 -21.73 -13.72 -9.28
C ARG A 557 -20.61 -14.42 -10.05
N LEU A 558 -20.23 -13.91 -11.21
CA LEU A 558 -19.13 -14.48 -12.00
C LEU A 558 -17.79 -14.32 -11.27
N ALA A 559 -17.52 -13.13 -10.71
CA ALA A 559 -16.33 -12.87 -9.92
C ALA A 559 -16.19 -13.84 -8.73
N ASN A 560 -17.26 -14.02 -7.95
CA ASN A 560 -17.27 -14.92 -6.80
C ASN A 560 -17.12 -16.40 -7.18
N TYR A 561 -17.68 -16.81 -8.32
CA TYR A 561 -17.54 -18.20 -8.78
C TYR A 561 -16.10 -18.49 -9.22
N LEU A 562 -15.49 -17.58 -9.97
CA LEU A 562 -14.10 -17.69 -10.45
C LEU A 562 -13.09 -17.70 -9.30
N ALA A 563 -13.31 -16.86 -8.29
CA ALA A 563 -12.57 -16.82 -7.03
C ALA A 563 -12.52 -18.18 -6.31
N ARG A 564 -13.67 -18.86 -6.23
CA ARG A 564 -13.82 -20.13 -5.49
C ARG A 564 -13.41 -21.35 -6.28
N ASN A 565 -13.32 -21.25 -7.61
CA ASN A 565 -13.04 -22.38 -8.50
C ASN A 565 -11.87 -22.04 -9.45
N PRO A 566 -10.62 -21.96 -8.96
CA PRO A 566 -9.47 -21.56 -9.80
C PRO A 566 -9.25 -22.46 -11.03
N VAL A 567 -9.67 -23.73 -10.96
CA VAL A 567 -9.59 -24.70 -12.07
C VAL A 567 -10.31 -24.20 -13.32
N ILE A 568 -11.36 -23.39 -13.18
CA ILE A 568 -12.09 -22.87 -14.35
C ILE A 568 -11.30 -21.82 -15.13
N MET A 569 -10.23 -21.27 -14.54
CA MET A 569 -9.32 -20.39 -15.27
C MET A 569 -8.66 -21.12 -16.44
N ASP A 570 -8.36 -22.41 -16.29
CA ASP A 570 -7.79 -23.22 -17.36
C ASP A 570 -8.79 -23.40 -18.51
N ALA A 571 -10.08 -23.56 -18.20
CA ALA A 571 -11.14 -23.65 -19.20
C ALA A 571 -11.32 -22.33 -19.97
N LEU A 572 -11.16 -21.19 -19.31
CA LEU A 572 -11.22 -19.87 -19.98
C LEU A 572 -10.03 -19.61 -20.92
N LEU A 573 -8.96 -20.40 -20.83
CA LEU A 573 -7.83 -20.33 -21.77
C LEU A 573 -8.10 -21.08 -23.08
N ASP A 574 -9.16 -21.90 -23.13
CA ASP A 574 -9.57 -22.64 -24.32
C ASP A 574 -10.45 -21.76 -25.23
N ALA A 575 -10.04 -21.61 -26.49
CA ALA A 575 -10.76 -20.81 -27.47
C ALA A 575 -12.15 -21.36 -27.78
N ASP A 576 -12.33 -22.68 -27.74
CA ASP A 576 -13.63 -23.32 -28.00
C ASP A 576 -14.61 -23.12 -26.83
N TYR A 577 -14.08 -22.89 -25.63
CA TYR A 577 -14.91 -22.58 -24.47
C TYR A 577 -15.65 -21.26 -24.64
N LEU A 578 -15.04 -20.28 -25.31
CA LEU A 578 -15.59 -18.94 -25.51
C LEU A 578 -16.23 -18.71 -26.87
N SER A 579 -16.04 -19.58 -27.86
CA SER A 579 -16.46 -19.30 -29.24
C SER A 579 -17.97 -19.50 -29.53
N ARG A 580 -18.64 -20.42 -28.83
CA ARG A 580 -20.09 -20.67 -28.99
C ARG A 580 -20.72 -21.35 -27.78
N LEU A 581 -22.05 -21.20 -27.66
CA LEU A 581 -22.85 -21.95 -26.68
C LEU A 581 -22.74 -23.47 -26.91
N PRO A 582 -22.74 -24.28 -25.83
CA PRO A 582 -22.77 -25.73 -25.95
C PRO A 582 -24.12 -26.19 -26.49
N THR A 583 -24.11 -27.16 -27.38
CA THR A 583 -25.34 -27.83 -27.83
C THR A 583 -25.84 -28.80 -26.77
N ARG A 584 -27.13 -29.16 -26.83
CA ARG A 584 -27.70 -30.14 -25.90
C ARG A 584 -26.96 -31.48 -25.92
N ALA A 585 -26.61 -32.00 -27.10
CA ALA A 585 -25.85 -33.25 -27.22
C ALA A 585 -24.48 -33.19 -26.54
N GLU A 586 -23.80 -32.03 -26.59
CA GLU A 586 -22.53 -31.83 -25.91
C GLU A 586 -22.67 -31.76 -24.39
N LEU A 587 -23.75 -31.12 -23.91
CA LEU A 587 -24.09 -31.08 -22.48
C LEU A 587 -24.38 -32.49 -21.97
N ASP A 588 -25.21 -33.28 -22.67
CA ASP A 588 -25.55 -34.64 -22.27
C ASP A 588 -24.30 -35.54 -22.23
N ALA A 589 -23.44 -35.45 -23.26
CA ALA A 589 -22.20 -36.20 -23.31
C ALA A 589 -21.22 -35.79 -22.18
N ALA A 590 -21.15 -34.50 -21.85
CA ALA A 590 -20.32 -34.01 -20.76
C ALA A 590 -20.88 -34.43 -19.39
N PHE A 591 -22.19 -34.33 -19.18
CA PHE A 591 -22.86 -34.78 -17.96
C PHE A 591 -22.59 -36.27 -17.72
N ALA A 592 -22.75 -37.10 -18.75
CA ALA A 592 -22.49 -38.55 -18.66
C ALA A 592 -21.03 -38.90 -18.29
N ARG A 593 -20.05 -38.09 -18.70
CA ARG A 593 -18.63 -38.28 -18.34
C ARG A 593 -18.31 -37.81 -16.93
N THR A 594 -18.98 -36.76 -16.45
CA THR A 594 -18.67 -36.11 -15.17
C THR A 594 -19.42 -36.72 -14.00
N VAL A 595 -20.65 -37.18 -14.23
CA VAL A 595 -21.55 -37.68 -13.18
C VAL A 595 -21.47 -39.20 -13.12
N THR A 596 -20.53 -39.68 -12.31
CA THR A 596 -20.28 -41.11 -12.08
C THR A 596 -19.95 -41.33 -10.61
N GLY A 597 -20.32 -42.47 -10.05
CA GLY A 597 -19.94 -42.86 -8.68
C GLY A 597 -21.13 -43.35 -7.87
N SER A 598 -21.05 -43.20 -6.55
CA SER A 598 -22.19 -43.40 -5.66
C SER A 598 -23.25 -42.30 -5.84
N TYR A 599 -24.49 -42.56 -5.42
CA TYR A 599 -25.60 -41.62 -5.56
C TYR A 599 -25.28 -40.23 -4.98
N GLU A 600 -24.64 -40.15 -3.81
CA GLU A 600 -24.23 -38.86 -3.22
C GLU A 600 -23.17 -38.14 -4.07
N GLU A 601 -22.17 -38.87 -4.59
CA GLU A 601 -21.13 -38.31 -5.46
C GLU A 601 -21.70 -37.81 -6.79
N GLU A 602 -22.69 -38.51 -7.34
CA GLU A 602 -23.39 -38.11 -8.56
C GLU A 602 -24.20 -36.82 -8.35
N LEU A 603 -24.90 -36.69 -7.21
CA LEU A 603 -25.60 -35.45 -6.86
C LEU A 603 -24.63 -34.27 -6.75
N ASP A 604 -23.46 -34.49 -6.14
CA ASP A 604 -22.39 -33.49 -6.02
C ASP A 604 -21.77 -33.12 -7.38
N ALA A 605 -21.57 -34.10 -8.25
CA ALA A 605 -21.04 -33.90 -9.59
C ALA A 605 -22.02 -33.12 -10.48
N ALA A 606 -23.31 -33.43 -10.41
CA ALA A 606 -24.36 -32.72 -11.16
C ALA A 606 -24.41 -31.23 -10.77
N ARG A 607 -24.22 -30.89 -9.49
CA ARG A 607 -24.13 -29.50 -9.00
C ARG A 607 -22.93 -28.76 -9.55
N ARG A 608 -21.75 -29.40 -9.54
CA ARG A 608 -20.52 -28.81 -10.10
C ARG A 608 -20.68 -28.56 -11.60
N PHE A 609 -21.12 -29.58 -12.35
CA PHE A 609 -21.38 -29.51 -13.78
C PHE A 609 -22.33 -28.35 -14.13
N THR A 610 -23.49 -28.29 -13.46
CA THR A 610 -24.52 -27.29 -13.74
C THR A 610 -24.01 -25.88 -13.53
N ARG A 611 -23.29 -25.64 -12.42
CA ARG A 611 -22.76 -24.31 -12.12
C ARG A 611 -21.67 -23.89 -13.09
N GLU A 612 -20.82 -24.82 -13.50
CA GLU A 612 -19.80 -24.58 -14.50
C GLU A 612 -20.43 -24.25 -15.86
N ALA A 613 -21.47 -24.98 -16.27
CA ALA A 613 -22.21 -24.72 -17.50
C ALA A 613 -22.92 -23.35 -17.47
N ILE A 614 -23.60 -23.01 -16.35
CA ILE A 614 -24.23 -21.69 -16.17
C ILE A 614 -23.17 -20.58 -16.17
N PHE A 615 -22.01 -20.82 -15.55
CA PHE A 615 -20.89 -19.87 -15.57
C PHE A 615 -20.39 -19.64 -16.99
N ARG A 616 -20.22 -20.70 -17.79
CA ARG A 616 -19.83 -20.62 -19.21
C ARG A 616 -20.78 -19.72 -19.99
N VAL A 617 -22.09 -19.97 -19.89
CA VAL A 617 -23.12 -19.14 -20.56
C VAL A 617 -23.01 -17.69 -20.09
N GLY A 618 -22.83 -17.45 -18.78
CA GLY A 618 -22.63 -16.11 -18.24
C GLY A 618 -21.42 -15.38 -18.82
N VAL A 619 -20.28 -16.05 -18.97
CA VAL A 619 -19.08 -15.48 -19.59
C VAL A 619 -19.31 -15.21 -21.09
N GLN A 620 -19.97 -16.11 -21.80
CA GLN A 620 -20.27 -15.93 -23.23
C GLN A 620 -21.24 -14.78 -23.50
N ILE A 621 -22.16 -14.49 -22.57
CA ILE A 621 -22.97 -13.27 -22.63
C ILE A 621 -22.09 -12.03 -22.46
N VAL A 622 -21.16 -12.03 -21.49
CA VAL A 622 -20.25 -10.90 -21.24
C VAL A 622 -19.33 -10.63 -22.43
N GLU A 623 -18.82 -11.67 -23.09
CA GLU A 623 -17.99 -11.54 -24.29
C GLU A 623 -18.81 -11.26 -25.57
N GLY A 624 -20.14 -11.14 -25.46
CA GLY A 624 -21.02 -10.83 -26.60
C GLY A 624 -21.17 -11.98 -27.60
N VAL A 625 -20.78 -13.20 -27.22
CA VAL A 625 -20.89 -14.41 -28.03
C VAL A 625 -22.31 -14.96 -28.01
N ALA A 626 -22.95 -14.91 -26.85
CA ALA A 626 -24.34 -15.32 -26.65
C ALA A 626 -25.25 -14.10 -26.51
N LYS A 627 -26.25 -13.97 -27.38
CA LYS A 627 -27.29 -12.95 -27.25
C LYS A 627 -28.36 -13.38 -26.24
N ALA A 628 -29.18 -12.44 -25.80
CA ALA A 628 -30.22 -12.68 -24.79
C ALA A 628 -31.25 -13.74 -25.23
N ASP A 629 -31.59 -13.78 -26.51
CA ASP A 629 -32.49 -14.76 -27.14
C ASP A 629 -31.88 -16.16 -27.25
N GLU A 630 -30.55 -16.28 -27.23
CA GLU A 630 -29.83 -17.57 -27.27
C GLU A 630 -29.51 -18.08 -25.86
N ALA A 631 -29.32 -17.17 -24.89
CA ALA A 631 -28.95 -17.50 -23.52
C ALA A 631 -30.06 -18.24 -22.76
N GLY A 632 -31.32 -17.82 -22.90
CA GLY A 632 -32.47 -18.47 -22.26
C GLY A 632 -32.60 -19.95 -22.64
N PRO A 633 -32.63 -20.26 -23.94
CA PRO A 633 -32.64 -21.64 -24.43
C PRO A 633 -31.44 -22.47 -23.96
N ALA A 634 -30.22 -21.90 -23.93
CA ALA A 634 -29.05 -22.62 -23.45
C ALA A 634 -29.12 -22.94 -21.94
N LEU A 635 -29.66 -22.03 -21.12
CA LEU A 635 -29.91 -22.29 -19.70
C LEU A 635 -31.00 -23.34 -19.49
N ALA A 636 -32.03 -23.35 -20.32
CA ALA A 636 -33.05 -24.40 -20.35
C ALA A 636 -32.46 -25.77 -20.73
N ASP A 637 -31.58 -25.81 -21.74
CA ASP A 637 -30.89 -27.05 -22.13
C ASP A 637 -30.02 -27.62 -21.01
N ILE A 638 -29.39 -26.76 -20.19
CA ILE A 638 -28.65 -27.19 -19.00
C ILE A 638 -29.60 -27.79 -17.96
N ALA A 639 -30.71 -27.11 -17.64
CA ALA A 639 -31.66 -27.58 -16.64
C ALA A 639 -32.28 -28.93 -17.06
N GLU A 640 -32.75 -29.03 -18.30
CA GLU A 640 -33.29 -30.26 -18.86
C GLU A 640 -32.24 -31.38 -18.93
N CYS A 641 -30.98 -31.08 -19.27
CA CYS A 641 -29.88 -32.06 -19.30
C CYS A 641 -29.72 -32.72 -17.93
N VAL A 642 -29.74 -31.89 -16.88
CA VAL A 642 -29.56 -32.34 -15.51
C VAL A 642 -30.79 -33.10 -15.00
N ILE A 643 -32.00 -32.65 -15.32
CA ILE A 643 -33.24 -33.36 -14.98
C ILE A 643 -33.27 -34.74 -15.66
N ALA A 644 -33.01 -34.78 -16.97
CA ALA A 644 -33.00 -36.02 -17.75
C ALA A 644 -31.86 -36.96 -17.32
N GLY A 645 -30.71 -36.42 -16.91
CA GLY A 645 -29.59 -37.19 -16.40
C GLY A 645 -29.85 -37.75 -15.00
N LEU A 646 -30.49 -37.00 -14.10
CA LEU A 646 -30.74 -37.44 -12.73
C LEU A 646 -31.95 -38.39 -12.61
N LEU A 647 -32.98 -38.23 -13.43
CA LEU A 647 -34.21 -39.04 -13.32
C LEU A 647 -33.95 -40.56 -13.32
N PRO A 648 -33.18 -41.15 -14.26
CA PRO A 648 -32.90 -42.59 -14.25
C PRO A 648 -32.20 -43.05 -12.96
N ARG A 649 -31.32 -42.23 -12.39
CA ARG A 649 -30.57 -42.55 -11.16
C ARG A 649 -31.50 -42.57 -9.94
N VAL A 650 -32.39 -41.59 -9.86
CA VAL A 650 -33.42 -41.51 -8.82
C VAL A 650 -34.39 -42.69 -8.93
N GLU A 651 -34.73 -43.08 -10.16
CA GLU A 651 -35.59 -44.24 -10.43
C GLU A 651 -34.93 -45.55 -10.00
N GLU A 652 -33.67 -45.77 -10.36
CA GLU A 652 -32.89 -46.95 -9.94
C GLU A 652 -32.78 -47.05 -8.41
N GLU A 653 -32.58 -45.92 -7.72
CA GLU A 653 -32.53 -45.88 -6.26
C GLU A 653 -33.88 -46.25 -5.60
N LEU A 654 -35.01 -45.90 -6.22
CA LEU A 654 -36.33 -46.32 -5.75
C LEU A 654 -36.59 -47.79 -6.08
N ALA A 655 -36.21 -48.21 -7.30
CA ALA A 655 -36.40 -49.55 -7.81
C ALA A 655 -35.60 -50.60 -7.03
N ALA A 656 -34.42 -50.24 -6.49
CA ALA A 656 -33.64 -51.10 -5.60
C ALA A 656 -34.43 -51.65 -4.39
N ILE A 657 -35.49 -50.94 -3.96
CA ILE A 657 -36.34 -51.36 -2.83
C ILE A 657 -37.74 -51.78 -3.31
N ALA A 658 -38.37 -50.96 -4.16
CA ALA A 658 -39.77 -51.10 -4.53
C ALA A 658 -39.98 -51.80 -5.89
N GLY A 659 -38.93 -52.04 -6.67
CA GLY A 659 -39.01 -52.52 -8.06
C GLY A 659 -39.53 -51.44 -9.01
N HIS A 660 -39.99 -51.85 -10.20
CA HIS A 660 -40.61 -50.96 -11.19
C HIS A 660 -42.11 -51.22 -11.29
N ILE A 661 -42.84 -50.28 -11.90
CA ILE A 661 -44.23 -50.50 -12.33
C ILE A 661 -44.17 -50.95 -13.80
N PRO A 662 -44.48 -52.22 -14.14
CA PRO A 662 -44.32 -52.72 -15.51
C PRO A 662 -45.12 -51.92 -16.54
N GLY A 663 -44.45 -51.45 -17.58
CA GLY A 663 -45.08 -50.73 -18.70
C GLY A 663 -45.61 -49.34 -18.36
N ALA A 664 -45.31 -48.80 -17.18
CA ALA A 664 -45.71 -47.45 -16.82
C ALA A 664 -44.80 -46.38 -17.45
N GLY A 665 -45.39 -45.22 -17.76
CA GLY A 665 -44.68 -44.03 -18.19
C GLY A 665 -44.60 -42.99 -17.07
N PHE A 666 -43.50 -42.26 -17.00
CA PHE A 666 -43.33 -41.10 -16.13
C PHE A 666 -42.73 -39.95 -16.94
N THR A 667 -43.27 -38.74 -16.78
CA THR A 667 -42.81 -37.56 -17.51
C THR A 667 -42.76 -36.36 -16.58
N VAL A 668 -41.67 -35.60 -16.72
CA VAL A 668 -41.49 -34.29 -16.10
C VAL A 668 -41.89 -33.25 -17.13
N VAL A 669 -42.97 -32.52 -16.87
CA VAL A 669 -43.45 -31.43 -17.70
C VAL A 669 -42.84 -30.13 -17.20
N ALA A 670 -42.04 -29.49 -18.03
CA ALA A 670 -41.49 -28.18 -17.79
C ALA A 670 -42.54 -27.10 -18.06
N MET A 671 -42.75 -26.22 -17.09
CA MET A 671 -43.70 -25.11 -17.16
C MET A 671 -42.95 -23.77 -17.05
N GLY A 672 -43.69 -22.65 -17.08
CA GLY A 672 -43.15 -21.33 -16.80
C GLY A 672 -41.93 -20.98 -17.66
N LYS A 673 -40.87 -20.43 -17.05
CA LYS A 673 -39.67 -20.00 -17.79
C LYS A 673 -38.88 -21.16 -18.39
N LEU A 674 -38.90 -22.33 -17.75
CA LEU A 674 -38.24 -23.52 -18.30
C LEU A 674 -39.00 -24.00 -19.54
N GLY A 675 -40.32 -24.16 -19.44
CA GLY A 675 -41.18 -24.59 -20.55
C GLY A 675 -41.16 -23.62 -21.73
N GLY A 676 -41.15 -22.31 -21.45
CA GLY A 676 -40.99 -21.27 -22.46
C GLY A 676 -39.56 -21.08 -22.97
N ARG A 677 -38.56 -21.76 -22.39
CA ARG A 677 -37.13 -21.62 -22.70
C ARG A 677 -36.58 -20.20 -22.52
N GLU A 678 -37.14 -19.46 -21.56
CA GLU A 678 -36.78 -18.08 -21.20
C GLU A 678 -36.06 -18.02 -19.84
N MET A 679 -35.24 -19.03 -19.54
CA MET A 679 -34.56 -19.13 -18.25
C MET A 679 -33.53 -18.03 -18.05
N THR A 680 -33.41 -17.58 -16.80
CA THR A 680 -32.26 -16.78 -16.31
C THR A 680 -31.38 -17.64 -15.41
N ALA A 681 -30.15 -17.19 -15.16
CA ALA A 681 -29.18 -17.92 -14.33
C ALA A 681 -29.66 -18.17 -12.88
N SER A 682 -30.72 -17.48 -12.42
CA SER A 682 -31.31 -17.62 -11.08
C SER A 682 -32.79 -18.00 -11.14
N SER A 683 -33.26 -18.57 -12.25
CA SER A 683 -34.64 -19.04 -12.37
C SER A 683 -34.86 -20.33 -11.58
N ASP A 684 -36.04 -20.43 -10.98
CA ASP A 684 -36.55 -21.65 -10.38
C ASP A 684 -37.04 -22.61 -11.48
N LEU A 685 -37.24 -23.88 -11.13
CA LEU A 685 -37.79 -24.90 -12.04
C LEU A 685 -39.28 -25.09 -11.76
N ASP A 686 -40.13 -24.58 -12.65
CA ASP A 686 -41.57 -24.85 -12.61
C ASP A 686 -41.84 -26.24 -13.22
N LEU A 687 -42.14 -27.24 -12.38
CA LEU A 687 -42.28 -28.64 -12.82
C LEU A 687 -43.66 -29.22 -12.48
N VAL A 688 -44.16 -30.09 -13.37
CA VAL A 688 -45.33 -30.94 -13.12
C VAL A 688 -44.97 -32.39 -13.44
N PHE A 689 -45.34 -33.32 -12.56
CA PHE A 689 -45.04 -34.75 -12.75
C PHE A 689 -46.29 -35.50 -13.18
N VAL A 690 -46.23 -36.13 -14.34
CA VAL A 690 -47.34 -36.90 -14.92
C VAL A 690 -46.91 -38.34 -15.10
N TYR A 691 -47.76 -39.29 -14.69
CA TYR A 691 -47.52 -40.72 -14.91
C TYR A 691 -48.68 -41.39 -15.63
N ASP A 692 -48.40 -42.48 -16.32
CA ASP A 692 -49.40 -43.32 -16.95
C ASP A 692 -49.13 -44.78 -16.63
N VAL A 693 -50.18 -45.54 -16.29
CA VAL A 693 -50.06 -46.93 -15.83
C VAL A 693 -51.02 -47.80 -16.63
N PRO A 694 -50.55 -48.92 -17.22
CA PRO A 694 -51.43 -49.85 -17.93
C PRO A 694 -52.56 -50.39 -17.05
N GLU A 695 -53.72 -50.65 -17.66
CA GLU A 695 -54.85 -51.26 -16.96
C GLU A 695 -54.47 -52.63 -16.37
N GLY A 696 -54.86 -52.86 -15.11
CA GLY A 696 -54.61 -54.11 -14.40
C GLY A 696 -53.29 -54.16 -13.61
N VAL A 697 -52.47 -53.12 -13.65
CA VAL A 697 -51.24 -53.03 -12.81
C VAL A 697 -51.56 -52.34 -11.48
N GLU A 698 -51.60 -53.12 -10.39
CA GLU A 698 -51.99 -52.62 -9.07
C GLU A 698 -50.80 -52.29 -8.16
N ALA A 699 -49.60 -52.82 -8.43
CA ALA A 699 -48.42 -52.61 -7.61
C ALA A 699 -47.10 -52.77 -8.39
N SER A 700 -46.01 -52.26 -7.81
CA SER A 700 -44.63 -52.47 -8.30
C SER A 700 -44.10 -53.86 -7.99
N ASP A 701 -43.11 -54.31 -8.76
CA ASP A 701 -42.62 -55.71 -8.79
C ASP A 701 -41.44 -56.02 -7.84
N GLY A 702 -41.11 -55.12 -6.91
CA GLY A 702 -39.95 -55.28 -6.01
C GLY A 702 -40.27 -55.89 -4.64
N ALA A 703 -39.24 -55.92 -3.78
CA ALA A 703 -39.32 -56.53 -2.45
C ALA A 703 -40.31 -55.83 -1.50
N LYS A 704 -40.59 -54.54 -1.72
CA LYS A 704 -41.64 -53.78 -1.03
C LYS A 704 -42.57 -53.12 -2.06
N PRO A 705 -43.57 -53.86 -2.58
CA PRO A 705 -44.50 -53.36 -3.59
C PRO A 705 -45.22 -52.08 -3.12
N LEU A 706 -45.35 -51.11 -4.02
CA LEU A 706 -46.09 -49.87 -3.82
C LEU A 706 -47.19 -49.75 -4.86
N SER A 707 -48.32 -49.15 -4.49
CA SER A 707 -49.34 -48.77 -5.47
C SER A 707 -48.80 -47.71 -6.43
N PRO A 708 -49.27 -47.65 -7.70
CA PRO A 708 -48.84 -46.65 -8.68
C PRO A 708 -48.82 -45.20 -8.15
N THR A 709 -49.90 -44.78 -7.48
CA THR A 709 -50.00 -43.43 -6.89
C THR A 709 -48.88 -43.17 -5.88
N LEU A 710 -48.59 -44.13 -5.00
CA LEU A 710 -47.55 -43.98 -3.98
C LEU A 710 -46.14 -44.09 -4.59
N TYR A 711 -45.96 -44.93 -5.60
CA TYR A 711 -44.71 -45.10 -6.32
C TYR A 711 -44.28 -43.80 -6.99
N PHE A 712 -45.14 -43.23 -7.85
CA PHE A 712 -44.81 -42.00 -8.58
C PHE A 712 -44.78 -40.76 -7.69
N ALA A 713 -45.56 -40.71 -6.62
CA ALA A 713 -45.42 -39.67 -5.61
C ALA A 713 -44.03 -39.72 -4.94
N ARG A 714 -43.52 -40.91 -4.61
CA ARG A 714 -42.16 -41.06 -4.04
C ARG A 714 -41.07 -40.77 -5.06
N LEU A 715 -41.22 -41.21 -6.31
CA LEU A 715 -40.27 -40.92 -7.38
C LEU A 715 -40.15 -39.41 -7.59
N ALA A 716 -41.28 -38.71 -7.73
CA ALA A 716 -41.32 -37.25 -7.85
C ALA A 716 -40.69 -36.55 -6.64
N GLN A 717 -41.02 -36.98 -5.41
CA GLN A 717 -40.42 -36.43 -4.20
C GLN A 717 -38.90 -36.63 -4.14
N ARG A 718 -38.39 -37.79 -4.56
CA ARG A 718 -36.94 -38.05 -4.61
C ARG A 718 -36.26 -37.21 -5.68
N LEU A 719 -36.88 -37.02 -6.85
CA LEU A 719 -36.33 -36.15 -7.89
C LEU A 719 -36.31 -34.68 -7.41
N ILE A 720 -37.37 -34.19 -6.78
CA ILE A 720 -37.38 -32.87 -6.14
C ILE A 720 -36.23 -32.79 -5.13
N ALA A 721 -36.07 -33.79 -4.26
CA ALA A 721 -34.99 -33.79 -3.27
C ALA A 721 -33.59 -33.80 -3.93
N ALA A 722 -33.39 -34.56 -5.01
CA ALA A 722 -32.14 -34.57 -5.77
C ALA A 722 -31.81 -33.18 -6.34
N LEU A 723 -32.83 -32.42 -6.75
CA LEU A 723 -32.71 -31.07 -7.31
C LEU A 723 -32.53 -29.97 -6.23
N THR A 724 -33.19 -30.08 -5.07
CA THR A 724 -33.24 -29.00 -4.07
C THR A 724 -32.30 -29.17 -2.88
N THR A 725 -31.97 -30.41 -2.49
CA THR A 725 -31.20 -30.66 -1.26
C THR A 725 -29.80 -30.03 -1.32
N ALA A 726 -29.38 -29.38 -0.25
CA ALA A 726 -28.01 -28.85 -0.16
C ALA A 726 -27.02 -29.99 0.13
N THR A 727 -25.98 -30.12 -0.71
CA THR A 727 -24.89 -31.08 -0.51
C THR A 727 -23.58 -30.35 -0.18
N ALA A 728 -22.44 -31.06 -0.13
CA ALA A 728 -21.13 -30.43 0.00
C ALA A 728 -20.82 -29.49 -1.19
N ALA A 729 -21.36 -29.82 -2.37
CA ALA A 729 -21.34 -28.93 -3.53
C ALA A 729 -22.45 -27.86 -3.50
N GLY A 730 -23.27 -27.73 -2.45
CA GLY A 730 -24.35 -26.74 -2.29
C GLY A 730 -25.68 -27.12 -2.95
N THR A 731 -26.52 -26.13 -3.31
CA THR A 731 -27.83 -26.37 -3.97
C THR A 731 -27.72 -26.40 -5.50
N LEU A 732 -28.64 -27.12 -6.16
CA LEU A 732 -28.69 -27.23 -7.63
C LEU A 732 -29.75 -26.27 -8.21
N TYR A 733 -31.03 -26.50 -7.93
CA TYR A 733 -32.13 -25.61 -8.31
C TYR A 733 -33.19 -25.55 -7.20
N GLU A 734 -33.93 -24.45 -7.13
CA GLU A 734 -35.23 -24.42 -6.45
C GLU A 734 -36.29 -25.00 -7.40
N VAL A 735 -37.26 -25.73 -6.86
CA VAL A 735 -38.35 -26.36 -7.64
C VAL A 735 -39.68 -25.80 -7.19
N ASP A 736 -40.42 -25.22 -8.12
CA ASP A 736 -41.78 -24.73 -7.92
C ASP A 736 -42.81 -25.72 -8.49
N MET A 737 -43.71 -26.18 -7.62
CA MET A 737 -44.75 -27.16 -7.96
C MET A 737 -46.15 -26.53 -7.96
N ARG A 738 -46.28 -25.20 -7.89
CA ARG A 738 -47.58 -24.51 -7.72
C ARG A 738 -48.49 -24.60 -8.94
N LEU A 739 -47.94 -24.85 -10.13
CA LEU A 739 -48.69 -24.96 -11.38
C LEU A 739 -49.29 -26.34 -11.65
N ARG A 740 -49.12 -27.31 -10.74
CA ARG A 740 -49.78 -28.62 -10.86
C ARG A 740 -51.28 -28.53 -10.59
N PRO A 741 -52.10 -29.50 -11.08
CA PRO A 741 -53.54 -29.53 -10.81
C PRO A 741 -53.88 -29.34 -9.33
N THR A 742 -54.83 -28.44 -9.03
CA THR A 742 -55.24 -28.04 -7.66
C THR A 742 -54.14 -27.40 -6.79
N GLY A 743 -53.02 -26.99 -7.42
CA GLY A 743 -51.90 -26.31 -6.80
C GLY A 743 -51.33 -27.07 -5.61
N ASN A 744 -51.05 -26.36 -4.51
CA ASN A 744 -50.44 -26.94 -3.31
C ASN A 744 -51.26 -28.01 -2.59
N LYS A 745 -52.56 -28.13 -2.89
CA LYS A 745 -53.45 -29.12 -2.28
C LYS A 745 -53.49 -30.44 -3.06
N GLY A 746 -52.98 -30.45 -4.29
CA GLY A 746 -52.95 -31.63 -5.15
C GLY A 746 -51.78 -32.57 -4.87
N PRO A 747 -51.88 -33.83 -5.32
CA PRO A 747 -50.78 -34.79 -5.23
C PRO A 747 -49.56 -34.27 -5.99
N VAL A 748 -48.36 -34.70 -5.56
CA VAL A 748 -47.09 -34.25 -6.16
C VAL A 748 -46.92 -34.79 -7.58
N ALA A 749 -47.45 -35.97 -7.87
CA ALA A 749 -47.54 -36.56 -9.20
C ALA A 749 -49.00 -36.95 -9.50
N VAL A 750 -49.44 -36.69 -10.72
CA VAL A 750 -50.82 -36.92 -11.18
C VAL A 750 -50.84 -37.93 -12.32
N SER A 751 -51.90 -38.74 -12.40
CA SER A 751 -52.06 -39.64 -13.55
C SER A 751 -52.41 -38.83 -14.80
N LEU A 752 -52.00 -39.27 -15.97
CA LEU A 752 -52.31 -38.63 -17.25
C LEU A 752 -53.82 -38.47 -17.44
N LYS A 753 -54.58 -39.50 -17.06
CA LYS A 753 -56.05 -39.48 -17.09
C LYS A 753 -56.62 -38.36 -16.21
N SER A 754 -56.20 -38.27 -14.95
CA SER A 754 -56.70 -37.23 -14.03
C SER A 754 -56.22 -35.83 -14.44
N PHE A 755 -55.02 -35.71 -15.01
CA PHE A 755 -54.51 -34.45 -15.54
C PHE A 755 -55.38 -33.94 -16.70
N ALA A 756 -55.72 -34.83 -17.65
CA ALA A 756 -56.58 -34.50 -18.78
C ALA A 756 -58.01 -34.15 -18.35
N GLU A 757 -58.59 -34.91 -17.41
CA GLU A 757 -59.91 -34.65 -16.85
C GLU A 757 -59.95 -33.27 -16.15
N TYR A 758 -58.97 -32.97 -15.29
CA TYR A 758 -58.89 -31.70 -14.59
C TYR A 758 -58.85 -30.49 -15.53
N HIS A 759 -58.01 -30.54 -16.56
CA HIS A 759 -57.89 -29.45 -17.52
C HIS A 759 -59.10 -29.30 -18.46
N ALA A 760 -59.92 -30.35 -18.59
CA ALA A 760 -61.14 -30.32 -19.38
C ALA A 760 -62.34 -29.73 -18.61
N SER A 761 -62.42 -29.92 -17.29
CA SER A 761 -63.61 -29.60 -16.49
C SER A 761 -63.42 -28.57 -15.37
N GLU A 762 -62.22 -28.44 -14.81
CA GLU A 762 -62.01 -27.75 -13.53
C GLU A 762 -60.96 -26.62 -13.57
N SER A 763 -60.06 -26.62 -14.55
CA SER A 763 -58.98 -25.62 -14.60
C SER A 763 -59.48 -24.23 -15.04
N TRP A 764 -58.92 -23.20 -14.43
CA TRP A 764 -59.17 -21.80 -14.77
C TRP A 764 -58.45 -21.39 -16.05
N THR A 765 -58.92 -20.31 -16.69
CA THR A 765 -58.31 -19.76 -17.91
C THR A 765 -56.81 -19.47 -17.75
N TRP A 766 -56.35 -19.01 -16.59
CA TRP A 766 -54.92 -18.75 -16.37
C TRP A 766 -54.09 -20.03 -16.29
N GLU A 767 -54.67 -21.17 -15.87
CA GLU A 767 -54.00 -22.47 -15.88
C GLU A 767 -53.84 -22.99 -17.31
N HIS A 768 -54.82 -22.72 -18.18
CA HIS A 768 -54.69 -22.96 -19.63
C HIS A 768 -53.67 -22.06 -20.31
N MET A 769 -53.38 -20.88 -19.75
CA MET A 769 -52.32 -20.00 -20.28
C MET A 769 -50.93 -20.42 -19.80
N ALA A 770 -50.85 -21.11 -18.66
CA ALA A 770 -49.60 -21.60 -18.09
C ALA A 770 -49.16 -22.93 -18.74
N LEU A 771 -50.12 -23.77 -19.13
CA LEU A 771 -49.95 -24.97 -19.96
C LEU A 771 -49.77 -24.61 -21.43
#